data_AF-A0A2V3DN88-F1
#
_entry.id   AF-A0A2V3DN88-F1
#
_cell.length_a   1.000
_cell.length_b   1.000
_cell.length_c   1.000
_cell.angle_alpha   90.00
_cell.angle_beta   90.00
_cell.angle_gamma   90.00
#
_symmetry.space_group_name_H-M   'P 1'
#
loop_
_entity.id
_entity.type
_entity.pdbx_description
1 polymer ?
#
loop_
_entity_poly.entity_id
_entity_poly.type
_entity_poly.pdbx_seq_one_letter_code
_entity_poly.pdbx_strand_id
1 'polypeptide(L)'
;MSRHKASPHAGTNPGKPQHKPRKWLRTLLPALIIIAWFVGGSIGGPYFGKVSEVSSNDPTTYLPSSSDATQVQKLQSDFRDSDEIPAVLVFSSTDTLSPNDIAAVSEQVSELTKIAGVGQDVSPAIPSKDGRALQAFVPIQSDADIGEIVTTIGTTLRASAPEGVSVHVTGPAGFTADLIEGFSGIDGILLGVALLAVFVILIAVYRSLLLPVAVLATSLFALCVALLSVWWLAKAGILLLSGQTQGILFILVIGAATDYSLLYVSRYREELRISTDKWSASMAAIRKSAEPIAASGGTVIVGLLCLLLSDLKSNSSLGPVAAIGIVFAMLSALTLLPALLFAFGRNAFWPRRPKYEPNVVAAEHGVHATGVWAKLSRTIKRRPRLIWMVTTAVLLIGVFGATTLNASGVPQSELVLGSSEARDGQAILGQHFPGGTGSPVLVVVPQAQLQDAADVLLAQEGVDSVSVVAADAPGGSATVTAQGIGAMGAPGAAAPQPTVANGDIMLQGTLADAADSDAASSVVRELRTGLSGVVPQALVGGVTATSIDTNDASIHDRNLIIPVVLVVILLILMMLLRSVLAPALLVLTTVLSFGTALGVAAFFFNHVFHFPGADPAVPLFGFIFLVALGIDYNIFLMTRVREESLKHGTHDGIIRGLVITGGVITSAGLVLAATFSALGVIPILFLAQIAFIVAFGVLLDTFVVRSLLVPALSYDLGKVIWWPSKLSRAATHASGHGDGGADGEADGAGAGDGAHGGQLDTLSAHRS
;
A
#
# COMPACT_ATOMS: atom_id res chain seq x y z
N MET A 1 -27.47 -39.24 -64.83
CA MET A 1 -27.26 -37.87 -64.33
C MET A 1 -28.02 -37.71 -63.01
N SER A 2 -27.27 -37.83 -61.92
CA SER A 2 -27.76 -37.87 -60.53
C SER A 2 -28.12 -36.46 -60.04
N ARG A 3 -29.35 -36.28 -59.54
CA ARG A 3 -29.79 -35.06 -58.83
C ARG A 3 -29.59 -35.28 -57.33
N HIS A 4 -28.65 -34.54 -56.74
CA HIS A 4 -28.48 -34.44 -55.29
C HIS A 4 -29.72 -33.81 -54.63
N LYS A 5 -30.40 -34.58 -53.77
CA LYS A 5 -31.30 -34.07 -52.74
C LYS A 5 -30.46 -33.68 -51.52
N ALA A 6 -30.52 -32.41 -51.13
CA ALA A 6 -29.99 -31.92 -49.87
C ALA A 6 -31.02 -32.13 -48.75
N SER A 7 -30.58 -32.70 -47.63
CA SER A 7 -31.34 -32.84 -46.39
C SER A 7 -31.44 -31.50 -45.63
N PRO A 8 -32.55 -31.20 -44.94
CA PRO A 8 -32.70 -29.96 -44.19
C PRO A 8 -32.03 -30.08 -42.81
N HIS A 9 -31.04 -29.22 -42.55
CA HIS A 9 -30.47 -29.07 -41.20
C HIS A 9 -31.42 -28.32 -40.27
N ALA A 10 -31.43 -28.77 -39.02
CA ALA A 10 -32.33 -28.44 -37.95
C ALA A 10 -32.26 -26.97 -37.47
N GLY A 11 -33.46 -26.41 -37.26
CA GLY A 11 -33.88 -25.36 -36.32
C GLY A 11 -32.84 -24.44 -35.70
N THR A 12 -32.66 -23.26 -36.29
CA THR A 12 -32.29 -22.05 -35.55
C THR A 12 -33.53 -21.49 -34.85
N ASN A 13 -33.50 -21.46 -33.52
CA ASN A 13 -34.55 -20.83 -32.72
C ASN A 13 -34.50 -19.31 -32.96
N PRO A 14 -35.56 -18.64 -33.48
CA PRO A 14 -35.54 -17.20 -33.66
C PRO A 14 -35.59 -16.53 -32.28
N GLY A 15 -34.49 -15.88 -31.90
CA GLY A 15 -34.36 -15.17 -30.64
C GLY A 15 -35.46 -14.12 -30.45
N LYS A 16 -36.01 -14.07 -29.23
CA LYS A 16 -36.98 -13.05 -28.79
C LYS A 16 -36.53 -11.64 -29.23
N PRO A 17 -37.43 -10.77 -29.73
CA PRO A 17 -37.07 -9.41 -30.11
C PRO A 17 -36.58 -8.65 -28.86
N GLN A 18 -35.29 -8.34 -28.81
CA GLN A 18 -34.76 -7.45 -27.79
C GLN A 18 -35.34 -6.05 -28.03
N HIS A 19 -36.20 -5.59 -27.11
CA HIS A 19 -36.74 -4.23 -27.13
C HIS A 19 -35.59 -3.22 -27.20
N LYS A 20 -35.41 -2.59 -28.36
CA LYS A 20 -34.42 -1.52 -28.55
C LYS A 20 -34.94 -0.27 -27.84
N PRO A 21 -34.22 0.31 -26.85
CA PRO A 21 -34.64 1.55 -26.22
C PRO A 21 -34.71 2.69 -27.24
N ARG A 22 -35.57 3.70 -26.98
CA ARG A 22 -35.77 4.88 -27.84
C ARG A 22 -34.43 5.56 -28.14
N LYS A 23 -34.22 6.02 -29.39
CA LYS A 23 -32.95 6.62 -29.87
C LYS A 23 -32.41 7.75 -28.98
N TRP A 24 -33.30 8.60 -28.47
CA TRP A 24 -32.94 9.70 -27.56
C TRP A 24 -32.31 9.22 -26.24
N LEU A 25 -32.79 8.10 -25.69
CA LEU A 25 -32.26 7.51 -24.46
C LEU A 25 -30.83 6.96 -24.68
N ARG A 26 -30.51 6.52 -25.90
CA ARG A 26 -29.19 5.98 -26.25
C ARG A 26 -28.10 7.05 -26.38
N THR A 27 -28.48 8.29 -26.63
CA THR A 27 -27.53 9.41 -26.80
C THR A 27 -27.50 10.33 -25.59
N LEU A 28 -28.65 10.61 -24.97
CA LEU A 28 -28.68 11.48 -23.79
C LEU A 28 -28.09 10.82 -22.55
N LEU A 29 -28.35 9.53 -22.31
CA LEU A 29 -27.89 8.90 -21.08
C LEU A 29 -26.35 8.90 -20.97
N PRO A 30 -25.56 8.49 -21.99
CA PRO A 30 -24.11 8.62 -21.93
C PRO A 30 -23.64 10.07 -21.78
N ALA A 31 -24.30 11.03 -22.45
CA ALA A 31 -23.95 12.44 -22.34
C ALA A 31 -24.18 12.99 -20.93
N LEU A 32 -25.30 12.66 -20.29
CA LEU A 32 -25.60 13.03 -18.91
C LEU A 32 -24.60 12.41 -17.93
N ILE A 33 -24.20 11.16 -18.14
CA ILE A 33 -23.18 10.51 -17.31
C ILE A 33 -21.84 11.23 -17.43
N ILE A 34 -21.41 11.56 -18.65
CA ILE A 34 -20.16 12.31 -18.88
C ILE A 34 -20.24 13.68 -18.20
N ILE A 35 -21.35 14.40 -18.35
CA ILE A 35 -21.54 15.71 -17.71
C ILE A 35 -21.52 15.58 -16.19
N ALA A 36 -22.19 14.58 -15.60
CA ALA A 36 -22.22 14.37 -14.15
C ALA A 36 -20.82 14.12 -13.59
N TRP A 37 -20.03 13.27 -14.24
CA TRP A 37 -18.63 13.04 -13.85
C TRP A 37 -17.73 14.25 -14.08
N PHE A 38 -17.96 15.00 -15.16
CA PHE A 38 -17.23 16.23 -15.43
C PHE A 38 -17.51 17.27 -14.34
N VAL A 39 -18.78 17.47 -13.95
CA VAL A 39 -19.17 18.36 -12.85
C VAL A 39 -18.56 17.91 -11.52
N GLY A 40 -18.70 16.63 -11.16
CA GLY A 40 -18.08 16.09 -9.95
C GLY A 40 -16.56 16.24 -9.96
N GLY A 41 -15.94 16.01 -11.11
CA GLY A 41 -14.52 16.20 -11.36
C GLY A 41 -14.05 17.65 -11.25
N SER A 42 -14.80 18.60 -11.81
CA SER A 42 -14.50 20.02 -11.74
C SER A 42 -14.64 20.57 -10.31
N ILE A 43 -15.62 20.08 -9.55
CA ILE A 43 -15.79 20.44 -8.13
C ILE A 43 -14.70 19.78 -7.28
N GLY A 44 -14.36 18.52 -7.56
CA GLY A 44 -13.34 17.77 -6.83
C GLY A 44 -11.89 18.15 -7.16
N GLY A 45 -11.62 18.65 -8.37
CA GLY A 45 -10.27 18.98 -8.84
C GLY A 45 -9.48 19.93 -7.93
N PRO A 46 -10.06 21.04 -7.44
CA PRO A 46 -9.38 21.92 -6.48
C PRO A 46 -8.96 21.25 -5.18
N TYR A 47 -9.58 20.12 -4.79
CA TYR A 47 -9.27 19.44 -3.55
C TYR A 47 -7.91 18.74 -3.56
N PHE A 48 -7.28 18.54 -4.73
CA PHE A 48 -5.89 18.09 -4.79
C PHE A 48 -4.98 18.94 -3.91
N GLY A 49 -5.03 20.28 -4.06
CA GLY A 49 -4.20 21.19 -3.26
C GLY A 49 -4.79 21.58 -1.90
N LYS A 50 -5.99 21.08 -1.55
CA LYS A 50 -6.64 21.38 -0.26
C LYS A 50 -6.61 20.22 0.73
N VAL A 51 -6.15 19.03 0.33
CA VAL A 51 -6.03 17.90 1.25
C VAL A 51 -5.03 18.21 2.36
N SER A 52 -3.97 18.97 2.06
CA SER A 52 -3.02 19.47 3.05
C SER A 52 -3.67 20.30 4.16
N GLU A 53 -4.73 21.07 3.87
CA GLU A 53 -5.49 21.88 4.87
C GLU A 53 -6.15 21.04 5.96
N VAL A 54 -6.37 19.74 5.72
CA VAL A 54 -7.06 18.81 6.63
C VAL A 54 -6.19 17.59 6.97
N SER A 55 -4.90 17.66 6.64
CA SER A 55 -3.92 16.61 6.91
C SER A 55 -3.10 16.98 8.15
N SER A 56 -2.84 16.02 9.02
CA SER A 56 -1.86 16.14 10.10
C SER A 56 -0.73 15.17 9.86
N ASN A 57 0.51 15.64 10.04
CA ASN A 57 1.72 14.81 9.96
C ASN A 57 2.36 14.55 11.33
N ASP A 58 1.65 14.87 12.42
CA ASP A 58 2.12 14.66 13.79
C ASP A 58 2.03 13.17 14.20
N PRO A 59 3.16 12.53 14.57
CA PRO A 59 3.19 11.14 15.00
C PRO A 59 2.30 10.81 16.20
N THR A 60 2.13 11.73 17.16
CA THR A 60 1.36 11.46 18.39
C THR A 60 -0.15 11.41 18.12
N THR A 61 -0.60 12.12 17.09
CA THR A 61 -1.98 12.07 16.59
C THR A 61 -2.33 10.71 15.96
N TYR A 62 -1.32 9.89 15.61
CA TYR A 62 -1.52 8.56 15.05
C TYR A 62 -1.63 7.45 16.10
N LEU A 63 -1.14 7.69 17.32
CA LEU A 63 -1.14 6.70 18.39
C LEU A 63 -2.55 6.49 18.99
N PRO A 64 -2.82 5.32 19.61
CA PRO A 64 -4.04 5.09 20.36
C PRO A 64 -4.17 6.10 21.51
N SER A 65 -5.39 6.54 21.80
CA SER A 65 -5.63 7.49 22.90
C SER A 65 -5.27 6.96 24.29
N SER A 66 -5.05 5.65 24.41
CA SER A 66 -4.70 4.96 25.66
C SER A 66 -3.19 4.83 25.88
N SER A 67 -2.32 5.09 24.91
CA SER A 67 -0.87 4.97 25.11
C SER A 67 -0.35 6.02 26.09
N ASP A 68 0.68 5.68 26.86
CA ASP A 68 1.30 6.60 27.81
C ASP A 68 1.82 7.86 27.10
N ALA A 69 2.47 7.70 25.94
CA ALA A 69 3.00 8.84 25.19
C ALA A 69 1.89 9.82 24.75
N THR A 70 0.74 9.33 24.30
CA THR A 70 -0.39 10.19 23.92
C THR A 70 -1.03 10.85 25.13
N GLN A 71 -1.09 10.18 26.28
CA GLN A 71 -1.60 10.78 27.51
C GLN A 71 -0.67 11.89 28.02
N VAL A 72 0.64 11.63 28.06
CA VAL A 72 1.65 12.63 28.45
C VAL A 72 1.62 13.83 27.49
N GLN A 73 1.50 13.62 26.19
CA GLN A 73 1.41 14.72 25.22
C GLN A 73 0.20 15.62 25.48
N LYS A 74 -0.96 15.06 25.84
CA LYS A 74 -2.15 15.85 26.19
C LYS A 74 -1.95 16.64 27.48
N LEU A 75 -1.38 16.00 28.50
CA LEU A 75 -1.12 16.61 29.79
C LEU A 75 0.00 17.67 29.72
N GLN A 76 0.88 17.60 28.72
CA GLN A 76 2.00 18.54 28.57
C GLN A 76 1.54 20.00 28.54
N SER A 77 0.40 20.28 27.91
CA SER A 77 -0.23 21.60 27.82
C SER A 77 -0.74 22.13 29.18
N ASP A 78 -1.01 21.26 30.15
CA ASP A 78 -1.41 21.69 31.49
C ASP A 78 -0.20 22.15 32.33
N PHE A 79 1.02 21.69 31.97
CA PHE A 79 2.28 22.04 32.65
C PHE A 79 3.02 23.20 32.02
N ARG A 80 2.69 23.55 30.77
CA ARG A 80 3.30 24.63 29.99
C ARG A 80 2.19 25.45 29.36
N ASP A 81 2.18 26.77 29.58
CA ASP A 81 1.17 27.69 29.03
C ASP A 81 1.20 27.83 27.48
N SER A 82 1.85 26.91 26.75
CA SER A 82 2.00 26.98 25.30
C SER A 82 1.96 25.61 24.59
N ASP A 83 1.13 25.51 23.55
CA ASP A 83 1.12 24.41 22.56
C ASP A 83 2.23 24.63 21.53
N GLU A 84 3.48 24.66 22.01
CA GLU A 84 4.67 24.95 21.20
C GLU A 84 5.53 23.70 20.98
N ILE A 85 5.98 23.54 19.74
CA ILE A 85 6.89 22.47 19.32
C ILE A 85 8.30 23.04 19.32
N PRO A 86 9.24 22.48 20.10
CA PRO A 86 10.60 23.00 20.15
C PRO A 86 11.36 22.71 18.86
N ALA A 87 11.93 23.74 18.26
CA ALA A 87 13.05 23.65 17.34
C ALA A 87 14.36 23.70 18.13
N VAL A 88 15.32 22.86 17.76
CA VAL A 88 16.66 22.86 18.34
C VAL A 88 17.60 23.45 17.30
N LEU A 89 18.24 24.55 17.64
CA LEU A 89 19.26 25.18 16.80
C LEU A 89 20.62 24.63 17.21
N VAL A 90 21.40 24.20 16.24
CA VAL A 90 22.75 23.67 16.46
C VAL A 90 23.75 24.49 15.65
N PHE A 91 24.69 25.10 16.35
CA PHE A 91 25.81 25.83 15.77
C PHE A 91 27.07 25.03 16.05
N SER A 92 27.89 24.76 15.04
CA SER A 92 29.14 24.01 15.25
C SER A 92 30.30 24.63 14.48
N SER A 93 31.48 24.56 15.07
CA SER A 93 32.74 25.01 14.49
C SER A 93 33.83 23.95 14.66
N THR A 94 34.81 23.96 13.76
CA THR A 94 36.02 23.15 13.93
C THR A 94 36.88 23.64 15.09
N ASP A 95 36.83 24.94 15.40
CA ASP A 95 37.58 25.56 16.47
C ASP A 95 36.69 25.87 17.69
N THR A 96 37.31 26.15 18.83
CA THR A 96 36.58 26.57 20.03
C THR A 96 35.94 27.94 19.81
N LEU A 97 34.64 28.04 20.09
CA LEU A 97 33.87 29.27 19.94
C LEU A 97 34.28 30.29 21.02
N SER A 98 34.53 31.53 20.61
CA SER A 98 34.90 32.59 21.54
C SER A 98 33.69 33.09 22.33
N PRO A 99 33.88 33.73 23.50
CA PRO A 99 32.79 34.38 24.22
C PRO A 99 32.01 35.41 23.38
N ASN A 100 32.68 36.05 22.41
CA ASN A 100 32.03 36.97 21.48
C ASN A 100 31.13 36.24 20.49
N ASP A 101 31.53 35.05 20.02
CA ASP A 101 30.70 34.22 19.14
C ASP A 101 29.45 33.73 19.88
N ILE A 102 29.60 33.32 21.14
CA ILE A 102 28.48 32.90 22.01
C ILE A 102 27.49 34.05 22.23
N ALA A 103 28.01 35.26 22.51
CA ALA A 103 27.18 36.44 22.69
C ALA A 103 26.45 36.84 21.39
N ALA A 104 27.15 36.82 20.26
CA ALA A 104 26.57 37.11 18.95
C ALA A 104 25.47 36.12 18.58
N VAL A 105 25.70 34.82 18.77
CA VAL A 105 24.68 33.78 18.53
C VAL A 105 23.50 33.94 19.47
N SER A 106 23.72 34.24 20.76
CA SER A 106 22.63 34.47 21.72
C SER A 106 21.77 35.67 21.34
N GLU A 107 22.38 36.75 20.86
CA GLU A 107 21.67 37.93 20.35
C GLU A 107 20.84 37.58 19.12
N GLN A 108 21.42 36.89 18.13
CA GLN A 108 20.71 36.43 16.93
C GLN A 108 19.51 35.54 17.24
N VAL A 109 19.69 34.59 18.15
CA VAL A 109 18.63 33.69 18.59
C VAL A 109 17.50 34.48 19.27
N SER A 110 17.82 35.50 20.08
CA SER A 110 16.81 36.36 20.70
C SER A 110 16.02 37.19 19.68
N GLU A 111 16.62 37.55 18.54
CA GLU A 111 15.93 38.28 17.47
C GLU A 111 14.88 37.44 16.75
N LEU A 112 14.95 36.10 16.83
CA LEU A 112 13.97 35.21 16.21
C LEU A 112 12.56 35.38 16.78
N THR A 113 12.42 35.92 18.00
CA THR A 113 11.13 36.28 18.62
C THR A 113 10.31 37.29 17.79
N LYS A 114 10.95 37.98 16.82
CA LYS A 114 10.30 38.89 15.86
C LYS A 114 9.61 38.15 14.71
N ILE A 115 9.92 36.88 14.48
CA ILE A 115 9.30 36.05 13.45
C ILE A 115 7.91 35.62 13.95
N ALA A 116 6.88 35.85 13.13
CA ALA A 116 5.53 35.42 13.48
C ALA A 116 5.46 33.90 13.64
N GLY A 117 4.84 33.42 14.73
CA GLY A 117 4.74 31.99 15.06
C GLY A 117 5.90 31.44 15.91
N VAL A 118 6.94 32.23 16.17
CA VAL A 118 7.98 31.90 17.16
C VAL A 118 7.55 32.38 18.55
N GLY A 119 7.65 31.49 19.54
CA GLY A 119 7.34 31.79 20.94
C GLY A 119 8.32 32.80 21.55
N GLN A 120 7.93 33.43 22.66
CA GLN A 120 8.74 34.48 23.29
C GLN A 120 9.84 33.92 24.22
N ASP A 121 9.68 32.69 24.68
CA ASP A 121 10.58 32.03 25.64
C ASP A 121 11.72 31.27 24.93
N VAL A 122 12.47 31.99 24.09
CA VAL A 122 13.63 31.43 23.40
C VAL A 122 14.80 31.29 24.38
N SER A 123 15.48 30.14 24.37
CA SER A 123 16.64 29.93 25.25
C SER A 123 17.87 30.72 24.76
N PRO A 124 18.77 31.16 25.66
CA PRO A 124 20.09 31.64 25.25
C PRO A 124 20.90 30.50 24.60
N ALA A 125 22.01 30.85 23.94
CA ALA A 125 22.92 29.85 23.38
C ALA A 125 23.68 29.14 24.50
N ILE A 126 23.59 27.81 24.54
CA ILE A 126 24.20 26.95 25.55
C ILE A 126 25.45 26.29 24.93
N PRO A 127 26.66 26.55 25.45
CA PRO A 127 27.89 25.93 24.94
C PRO A 127 28.01 24.46 25.33
N SER A 128 28.56 23.67 24.41
CA SER A 128 28.97 22.29 24.66
C SER A 128 30.13 22.20 25.65
N LYS A 129 30.33 21.04 26.26
CA LYS A 129 31.45 20.80 27.20
C LYS A 129 32.82 20.95 26.53
N ASP A 130 32.91 20.66 25.23
CA ASP A 130 34.14 20.81 24.45
C ASP A 130 34.31 22.22 23.83
N GLY A 131 33.32 23.11 24.00
CA GLY A 131 33.36 24.50 23.52
C GLY A 131 33.32 24.66 22.00
N ARG A 132 33.02 23.60 21.23
CA ARG A 132 33.01 23.61 19.76
C ARG A 132 31.61 23.69 19.15
N ALA A 133 30.58 23.60 19.98
CA ALA A 133 29.19 23.72 19.55
C ALA A 133 28.36 24.57 20.52
N LEU A 134 27.29 25.17 20.00
CA LEU A 134 26.24 25.83 20.75
C LEU A 134 24.90 25.21 20.38
N GLN A 135 24.00 25.11 21.35
CA GLN A 135 22.60 24.77 21.12
C GLN A 135 21.68 25.87 21.64
N ALA A 136 20.52 26.03 21.01
CA ALA A 136 19.43 26.86 21.54
C ALA A 136 18.07 26.23 21.22
N PHE A 137 17.08 26.51 22.07
CA PHE A 137 15.72 26.02 21.95
C PHE A 137 14.81 27.17 21.56
N VAL A 138 14.11 27.00 20.44
CA VAL A 138 13.16 27.97 19.91
C VAL A 138 11.80 27.32 19.86
N PRO A 139 10.85 27.70 20.74
CA PRO A 139 9.49 27.21 20.63
C PRO A 139 8.81 27.77 19.37
N ILE A 140 8.11 26.91 18.63
CA ILE A 140 7.29 27.28 17.46
C ILE A 140 5.84 26.90 17.75
N GLN A 141 4.91 27.82 17.51
CA GLN A 141 3.49 27.57 17.71
C GLN A 141 2.99 26.43 16.80
N SER A 142 2.26 25.46 17.38
CA SER A 142 1.81 24.27 16.66
C SER A 142 0.73 24.53 15.60
N ASP A 143 0.02 25.66 15.67
CA ASP A 143 -0.98 26.10 14.68
C ASP A 143 -0.39 26.94 13.52
N ALA A 144 0.90 27.26 13.60
CA ALA A 144 1.61 28.01 12.57
C ALA A 144 2.20 27.11 11.47
N ASP A 145 2.66 27.70 10.37
CA ASP A 145 3.34 26.96 9.29
C ASP A 145 4.77 26.61 9.71
N ILE A 146 4.92 25.45 10.37
CA ILE A 146 6.21 24.97 10.90
C ILE A 146 7.26 24.88 9.78
N GLY A 147 6.88 24.47 8.57
CA GLY A 147 7.81 24.32 7.44
C GLY A 147 8.38 25.68 7.00
N GLU A 148 7.52 26.68 6.84
CA GLU A 148 7.92 28.04 6.49
C GLU A 148 8.76 28.68 7.60
N ILE A 149 8.36 28.51 8.87
CA ILE A 149 9.06 29.09 10.03
C ILE A 149 10.45 28.48 10.17
N VAL A 150 10.58 27.15 10.13
CA VAL A 150 11.89 26.47 10.22
C VAL A 150 12.82 26.91 9.09
N THR A 151 12.30 27.02 7.86
CA THR A 151 13.06 27.52 6.71
C THR A 151 13.51 28.96 6.92
N THR A 152 12.64 29.81 7.46
CA THR A 152 12.93 31.22 7.75
C THR A 152 13.99 31.34 8.86
N ILE A 153 13.88 30.58 9.94
CA ILE A 153 14.88 30.53 11.01
C ILE A 153 16.24 30.11 10.45
N GLY A 154 16.29 28.99 9.71
CA GLY A 154 17.53 28.46 9.16
C GLY A 154 18.19 29.42 8.16
N THR A 155 17.41 30.14 7.34
CA THR A 155 17.95 31.12 6.39
C THR A 155 18.45 32.39 7.09
N THR A 156 17.70 32.93 8.06
CA THR A 156 18.11 34.09 8.85
C THR A 156 19.39 33.83 9.64
N LEU A 157 19.48 32.69 10.34
CA LEU A 157 20.65 32.37 11.15
C LEU A 157 21.91 32.14 10.30
N ARG A 158 21.79 31.45 9.16
CA ARG A 158 22.93 31.24 8.25
C ARG A 158 23.44 32.52 7.61
N ALA A 159 22.54 33.47 7.33
CA ALA A 159 22.92 34.75 6.75
C ALA A 159 23.74 35.62 7.73
N SER A 160 23.63 35.38 9.03
CA SER A 160 24.32 36.14 10.08
C SER A 160 25.33 35.29 10.87
N ALA A 161 25.54 34.03 10.51
CA ALA A 161 26.45 33.13 11.21
C ALA A 161 27.90 33.67 11.17
N PRO A 162 28.66 33.57 12.27
CA PRO A 162 30.09 33.88 12.28
C PRO A 162 30.88 33.03 11.26
N GLU A 163 31.99 33.55 10.75
CA GLU A 163 32.83 32.81 9.80
C GLU A 163 33.28 31.45 10.38
N GLY A 164 33.09 30.38 9.62
CA GLY A 164 33.45 29.02 10.04
C GLY A 164 32.43 28.31 10.93
N VAL A 165 31.30 28.95 11.27
CA VAL A 165 30.21 28.33 12.03
C VAL A 165 29.15 27.79 11.09
N SER A 166 28.86 26.48 11.20
CA SER A 166 27.74 25.85 10.51
C SER A 166 26.48 25.89 11.38
N VAL A 167 25.31 26.09 10.75
CA VAL A 167 24.02 26.22 11.45
C VAL A 167 23.01 25.24 10.88
N HIS A 168 22.37 24.49 11.76
CA HIS A 168 21.32 23.53 11.45
C HIS A 168 20.14 23.70 12.42
N VAL A 169 18.92 23.53 11.89
CA VAL A 169 17.69 23.43 12.67
C VAL A 169 17.27 21.96 12.74
N THR A 170 17.10 21.44 13.95
CA THR A 170 16.72 20.05 14.23
C THR A 170 15.66 20.00 15.34
N GLY A 171 15.53 18.86 16.00
CA GLY A 171 14.50 18.57 16.99
C GLY A 171 13.13 18.32 16.36
N PRO A 172 12.07 18.20 17.18
CA PRO A 172 10.72 17.87 16.72
C PRO A 172 10.21 18.78 15.59
N ALA A 173 10.43 20.09 15.68
CA ALA A 173 10.02 21.02 14.62
C ALA A 173 10.82 20.84 13.32
N GLY A 174 12.14 20.65 13.42
CA GLY A 174 13.00 20.43 12.25
C GLY A 174 12.64 19.14 11.51
N PHE A 175 12.43 18.02 12.22
CA PHE A 175 12.00 16.77 11.60
C PHE A 175 10.59 16.85 11.01
N THR A 176 9.69 17.62 11.64
CA THR A 176 8.35 17.88 11.08
C THR A 176 8.43 18.68 9.79
N ALA A 177 9.27 19.72 9.74
CA ALA A 177 9.51 20.51 8.54
C ALA A 177 10.10 19.64 7.40
N ASP A 178 11.09 18.81 7.68
CA ASP A 178 11.68 17.89 6.70
C ASP A 178 10.64 16.87 6.18
N LEU A 179 9.74 16.38 7.03
CA LEU A 179 8.63 15.50 6.61
C LEU A 179 7.61 16.24 5.72
N ILE A 180 7.24 17.47 6.08
CA ILE A 180 6.34 18.30 5.28
C ILE A 180 6.95 18.55 3.90
N GLU A 181 8.23 18.93 3.85
CA GLU A 181 8.96 19.15 2.59
C GLU A 181 9.08 17.86 1.77
N GLY A 182 9.40 16.73 2.40
CA GLY A 182 9.44 15.42 1.75
C GLY A 182 8.10 15.04 1.10
N PHE A 183 6.98 15.46 1.70
CA PHE A 183 5.63 15.23 1.19
C PHE A 183 5.08 16.31 0.24
N SER A 184 5.77 17.45 0.08
CA SER A 184 5.33 18.57 -0.78
C SER A 184 5.15 18.16 -2.26
N GLY A 185 5.89 17.13 -2.71
CA GLY A 185 5.82 16.58 -4.06
C GLY A 185 4.62 15.65 -4.37
N ILE A 186 3.78 15.31 -3.37
CA ILE A 186 2.66 14.37 -3.57
C ILE A 186 1.63 14.90 -4.59
N ASP A 187 1.36 16.20 -4.59
CA ASP A 187 0.23 16.74 -5.35
C ASP A 187 0.46 16.79 -6.86
N GLY A 188 1.69 17.10 -7.28
CA GLY A 188 2.03 17.30 -8.69
C GLY A 188 2.94 16.23 -9.26
N ILE A 189 4.08 15.98 -8.59
CA ILE A 189 5.15 15.15 -9.14
C ILE A 189 4.73 13.68 -9.14
N LEU A 190 4.26 13.18 -8.01
CA LEU A 190 3.79 11.79 -7.88
C LEU A 190 2.71 11.47 -8.92
N LEU A 191 1.69 12.32 -8.99
CA LEU A 191 0.58 12.18 -9.93
C LEU A 191 1.07 12.22 -11.39
N GLY A 192 1.91 13.20 -11.73
CA GLY A 192 2.44 13.38 -13.08
C GLY A 192 3.25 12.17 -13.56
N VAL A 193 4.14 11.65 -12.70
CA VAL A 193 4.95 10.46 -13.00
C VAL A 193 4.06 9.23 -13.17
N ALA A 194 3.10 9.01 -12.26
CA ALA A 194 2.19 7.88 -12.35
C ALA A 194 1.34 7.91 -13.63
N LEU A 195 0.71 9.05 -13.95
CA LEU A 195 -0.09 9.22 -15.16
C LEU A 195 0.75 9.00 -16.43
N LEU A 196 1.97 9.54 -16.47
CA LEU A 196 2.88 9.38 -17.61
C LEU A 196 3.28 7.91 -17.80
N ALA A 197 3.67 7.23 -16.71
CA ALA A 197 4.04 5.81 -16.76
C ALA A 197 2.88 4.95 -17.29
N VAL A 198 1.67 5.15 -16.75
CA VAL A 198 0.47 4.45 -17.21
C VAL A 198 0.17 4.79 -18.67
N PHE A 199 0.26 6.07 -19.06
CA PHE A 199 0.03 6.50 -20.45
C PHE A 199 0.93 5.76 -21.43
N VAL A 200 2.24 5.70 -21.15
CA VAL A 200 3.23 5.02 -21.99
C VAL A 200 2.96 3.51 -22.07
N ILE A 201 2.65 2.86 -20.94
CA ILE A 201 2.35 1.43 -20.91
C ILE A 201 1.08 1.12 -21.70
N LEU A 202 0.02 1.92 -21.53
CA LEU A 202 -1.24 1.72 -22.25
C LEU A 202 -1.06 1.91 -23.76
N ILE A 203 -0.24 2.88 -24.21
CA ILE A 203 0.14 3.01 -25.62
C ILE A 203 0.85 1.76 -26.10
N ALA A 204 1.82 1.23 -25.35
CA ALA A 204 2.58 0.05 -25.74
C ALA A 204 1.69 -1.20 -25.86
N VAL A 205 0.79 -1.41 -24.89
CA VAL A 205 -0.12 -2.57 -24.83
C VAL A 205 -1.22 -2.48 -25.89
N TYR A 206 -1.95 -1.37 -25.93
CA TYR A 206 -3.15 -1.25 -26.78
C TYR A 206 -2.85 -0.69 -28.17
N ARG A 207 -1.66 -0.13 -28.38
CA ARG A 207 -1.22 0.47 -29.65
C ARG A 207 -2.23 1.50 -30.14
N SER A 208 -2.75 2.29 -29.22
CA SER A 208 -3.75 3.32 -29.43
C SER A 208 -3.43 4.57 -28.62
N LEU A 209 -3.75 5.75 -29.15
CA LEU A 209 -3.50 7.04 -28.49
C LEU A 209 -4.72 7.58 -27.73
N LEU A 210 -5.94 7.35 -28.23
CA LEU A 210 -7.16 7.90 -27.62
C LEU A 210 -7.64 7.06 -26.43
N LEU A 211 -7.43 5.75 -26.47
CA LEU A 211 -7.84 4.85 -25.39
C LEU A 211 -7.12 5.16 -24.06
N PRO A 212 -5.78 5.31 -24.02
CA PRO A 212 -5.10 5.75 -22.80
C PRO A 212 -5.67 7.05 -22.23
N VAL A 213 -5.97 8.05 -23.06
CA VAL A 213 -6.56 9.32 -22.60
C VAL A 213 -7.93 9.11 -21.96
N ALA A 214 -8.80 8.30 -22.58
CA ALA A 214 -10.12 8.01 -22.02
C ALA A 214 -10.04 7.25 -20.68
N VAL A 215 -9.11 6.30 -20.57
CA VAL A 215 -8.88 5.53 -19.34
C VAL A 215 -8.30 6.42 -18.24
N LEU A 216 -7.26 7.19 -18.54
CA LEU A 216 -6.65 8.10 -17.56
C LEU A 216 -7.60 9.21 -17.12
N ALA A 217 -8.39 9.76 -18.05
CA ALA A 217 -9.45 10.70 -17.69
C ALA A 217 -10.45 10.06 -16.72
N THR A 218 -10.84 8.80 -16.98
CA THR A 218 -11.74 8.06 -16.08
C THR A 218 -11.14 7.90 -14.68
N SER A 219 -9.87 7.52 -14.60
CA SER A 219 -9.14 7.38 -13.33
C SER A 219 -8.98 8.71 -12.58
N LEU A 220 -8.67 9.79 -13.30
CA LEU A 220 -8.51 11.12 -12.71
C LEU A 220 -9.83 11.66 -12.18
N PHE A 221 -10.93 11.53 -12.94
CA PHE A 221 -12.25 11.93 -12.47
C PHE A 221 -12.72 11.10 -11.26
N ALA A 222 -12.39 9.81 -11.21
CA ALA A 222 -12.63 8.98 -10.03
C ALA A 222 -11.88 9.52 -8.80
N LEU A 223 -10.60 9.86 -8.98
CA LEU A 223 -9.78 10.42 -7.91
C LEU A 223 -10.30 11.78 -7.43
N CYS A 224 -10.68 12.70 -8.33
CA CYS A 224 -11.27 13.99 -7.94
C CYS A 224 -12.51 13.83 -7.05
N VAL A 225 -13.42 12.93 -7.42
CA VAL A 225 -14.67 12.70 -6.66
C VAL A 225 -14.39 11.96 -5.35
N ALA A 226 -13.41 11.04 -5.34
CA ALA A 226 -12.94 10.40 -4.11
C ALA A 226 -12.35 11.43 -3.14
N LEU A 227 -11.47 12.32 -3.60
CA LEU A 227 -10.87 13.39 -2.79
C LEU A 227 -11.91 14.36 -2.25
N LEU A 228 -12.87 14.75 -3.08
CA LEU A 228 -14.01 15.56 -2.62
C LEU A 228 -14.70 14.90 -1.43
N SER A 229 -14.99 13.61 -1.52
CA SER A 229 -15.69 12.87 -0.45
C SER A 229 -14.82 12.73 0.80
N VAL A 230 -13.56 12.34 0.62
CA VAL A 230 -12.59 12.11 1.70
C VAL A 230 -12.29 13.41 2.45
N TRP A 231 -12.12 14.52 1.75
CA TRP A 231 -11.86 15.82 2.35
C TRP A 231 -13.00 16.28 3.26
N TRP A 232 -14.26 16.11 2.82
CA TRP A 232 -15.42 16.49 3.65
C TRP A 232 -15.57 15.60 4.89
N LEU A 233 -15.23 14.31 4.78
CA LEU A 233 -15.19 13.40 5.92
C LEU A 233 -14.06 13.75 6.89
N ALA A 234 -12.90 14.15 6.37
CA ALA A 234 -11.77 14.62 7.19
C ALA A 234 -12.09 15.92 7.91
N LYS A 235 -12.66 16.89 7.20
CA LYS A 235 -13.14 18.15 7.79
C LYS A 235 -14.20 17.95 8.87
N ALA A 236 -15.02 16.90 8.75
CA ALA A 236 -16.00 16.52 9.77
C ALA A 236 -15.38 15.80 10.98
N GLY A 237 -14.07 15.58 11.01
CA GLY A 237 -13.37 14.85 12.06
C GLY A 237 -13.60 13.33 12.05
N ILE A 238 -14.19 12.78 10.98
CA ILE A 238 -14.50 11.35 10.86
C ILE A 238 -13.26 10.56 10.43
N LEU A 239 -12.45 11.15 9.55
CA LEU A 239 -11.22 10.54 9.03
C LEU A 239 -10.03 11.42 9.38
N LEU A 240 -8.94 10.78 9.80
CA LEU A 240 -7.65 11.45 9.89
C LEU A 240 -6.94 11.31 8.54
N LEU A 241 -6.38 12.40 8.01
CA LEU A 241 -5.57 12.36 6.81
C LEU A 241 -4.11 12.69 7.15
N SER A 242 -3.21 12.03 6.43
CA SER A 242 -1.76 12.23 6.50
C SER A 242 -1.20 12.27 5.08
N GLY A 243 0.01 12.82 4.91
CA GLY A 243 0.72 12.80 3.62
C GLY A 243 0.88 11.37 3.07
N GLN A 244 1.16 10.41 3.95
CA GLN A 244 1.20 8.98 3.62
C GLN A 244 -0.13 8.47 3.05
N THR A 245 -1.25 8.76 3.71
CA THR A 245 -2.58 8.30 3.28
C THR A 245 -2.97 8.92 1.93
N GLN A 246 -2.63 10.19 1.73
CA GLN A 246 -2.86 10.93 0.49
C GLN A 246 -2.08 10.33 -0.69
N GLY A 247 -0.76 10.14 -0.53
CA GLY A 247 0.08 9.56 -1.59
C GLY A 247 -0.39 8.16 -2.00
N ILE A 248 -0.73 7.32 -1.03
CA ILE A 248 -1.27 5.98 -1.29
C ILE A 248 -2.61 6.05 -2.01
N LEU A 249 -3.54 6.91 -1.58
CA LEU A 249 -4.85 7.06 -2.21
C LEU A 249 -4.73 7.42 -3.69
N PHE A 250 -3.86 8.37 -4.05
CA PHE A 250 -3.69 8.83 -5.43
C PHE A 250 -3.29 7.67 -6.34
N ILE A 251 -2.26 6.94 -5.93
CA ILE A 251 -1.71 5.83 -6.70
C ILE A 251 -2.67 4.65 -6.76
N LEU A 252 -3.30 4.32 -5.63
CA LEU A 252 -4.26 3.24 -5.53
C LEU A 252 -5.46 3.46 -6.46
N VAL A 253 -6.06 4.66 -6.44
CA VAL A 253 -7.23 4.96 -7.28
C VAL A 253 -6.87 4.97 -8.75
N ILE A 254 -5.72 5.53 -9.12
CA ILE A 254 -5.27 5.55 -10.51
C ILE A 254 -5.00 4.13 -11.01
N GLY A 255 -4.28 3.33 -10.23
CA GLY A 255 -3.99 1.93 -10.54
C GLY A 255 -5.27 1.10 -10.69
N ALA A 256 -6.13 1.11 -9.67
CA ALA A 256 -7.37 0.33 -9.64
C ALA A 256 -8.38 0.78 -10.71
N ALA A 257 -8.61 2.08 -10.88
CA ALA A 257 -9.53 2.58 -11.91
C ALA A 257 -9.04 2.24 -13.32
N THR A 258 -7.72 2.32 -13.55
CA THR A 258 -7.12 1.91 -14.81
C THR A 258 -7.31 0.42 -15.05
N ASP A 259 -7.09 -0.41 -14.03
CA ASP A 259 -7.27 -1.86 -14.15
C ASP A 259 -8.72 -2.26 -14.45
N TYR A 260 -9.69 -1.76 -13.67
CA TYR A 260 -11.11 -1.98 -13.94
C TYR A 260 -11.52 -1.49 -15.33
N SER A 261 -10.92 -0.39 -15.78
CA SER A 261 -11.07 0.12 -17.14
C SER A 261 -10.54 -0.86 -18.18
N LEU A 262 -9.39 -1.51 -17.94
CA LEU A 262 -8.83 -2.53 -18.85
C LEU A 262 -9.71 -3.77 -18.95
N LEU A 263 -10.31 -4.22 -17.86
CA LEU A 263 -11.27 -5.33 -17.87
C LEU A 263 -12.48 -4.99 -18.74
N TYR A 264 -13.04 -3.79 -18.62
CA TYR A 264 -14.12 -3.33 -19.47
C TYR A 264 -13.68 -3.19 -20.94
N VAL A 265 -12.54 -2.52 -21.20
CA VAL A 265 -11.98 -2.31 -22.54
C VAL A 265 -11.77 -3.63 -23.28
N SER A 266 -11.22 -4.63 -22.59
CA SER A 266 -11.00 -5.96 -23.16
C SER A 266 -12.30 -6.59 -23.63
N ARG A 267 -13.34 -6.57 -22.78
CA ARG A 267 -14.68 -7.09 -23.14
C ARG A 267 -15.34 -6.29 -24.24
N TYR A 268 -15.24 -4.96 -24.19
CA TYR A 268 -15.77 -4.10 -25.24
C TYR A 268 -15.11 -4.36 -26.60
N ARG A 269 -13.79 -4.59 -26.60
CA ARG A 269 -13.03 -4.94 -27.81
C ARG A 269 -13.45 -6.31 -28.37
N GLU A 270 -13.72 -7.29 -27.50
CA GLU A 270 -14.27 -8.60 -27.87
C GLU A 270 -15.64 -8.46 -28.54
N GLU A 271 -16.55 -7.69 -27.92
CA GLU A 271 -17.90 -7.46 -28.45
C GLU A 271 -17.91 -6.68 -29.77
N LEU A 272 -16.97 -5.75 -29.98
CA LEU A 272 -16.85 -5.02 -31.25
C LEU A 272 -16.46 -5.89 -32.45
N ARG A 273 -15.92 -7.10 -32.21
CA ARG A 273 -15.64 -8.09 -33.27
C ARG A 273 -16.89 -8.85 -33.70
N ILE A 274 -17.90 -8.95 -32.82
CA ILE A 274 -19.10 -9.77 -33.01
C ILE A 274 -20.36 -8.91 -33.22
N SER A 275 -20.33 -7.63 -32.85
CA SER A 275 -21.44 -6.68 -32.99
C SER A 275 -21.05 -5.46 -33.83
N THR A 276 -21.95 -5.03 -34.72
CA THR A 276 -21.79 -3.80 -35.50
C THR A 276 -22.29 -2.56 -34.74
N ASP A 277 -23.25 -2.72 -33.83
CA ASP A 277 -23.91 -1.65 -33.08
C ASP A 277 -23.17 -1.31 -31.77
N LYS A 278 -22.79 -0.03 -31.62
CA LYS A 278 -22.04 0.48 -30.46
C LYS A 278 -22.78 0.25 -29.13
N TRP A 279 -24.11 0.43 -29.14
CA TRP A 279 -24.92 0.29 -27.93
C TRP A 279 -25.00 -1.16 -27.47
N SER A 280 -25.31 -2.06 -28.39
CA SER A 280 -25.36 -3.50 -28.11
C SER A 280 -24.01 -4.02 -27.62
N ALA A 281 -22.91 -3.59 -28.24
CA ALA A 281 -21.56 -3.94 -27.80
C ALA A 281 -21.22 -3.40 -26.40
N SER A 282 -21.55 -2.13 -26.13
CA SER A 282 -21.28 -1.51 -24.81
C SER A 282 -22.10 -2.19 -23.70
N MET A 283 -23.40 -2.42 -23.94
CA MET A 283 -24.27 -3.05 -22.92
C MET A 283 -23.89 -4.52 -22.67
N ALA A 284 -23.49 -5.25 -23.71
CA ALA A 284 -22.99 -6.61 -23.56
C ALA A 284 -21.68 -6.63 -22.75
N ALA A 285 -20.76 -5.71 -23.03
CA ALA A 285 -19.51 -5.56 -22.28
C ALA A 285 -19.77 -5.21 -20.81
N ILE A 286 -20.62 -4.23 -20.50
CA ILE A 286 -20.98 -3.86 -19.12
C ILE A 286 -21.52 -5.07 -18.37
N ARG A 287 -22.49 -5.81 -18.95
CA ARG A 287 -23.09 -6.99 -18.29
C ARG A 287 -22.05 -8.08 -17.99
N LYS A 288 -21.06 -8.25 -18.86
CA LYS A 288 -19.98 -9.25 -18.69
C LYS A 288 -18.86 -8.78 -17.77
N SER A 289 -18.68 -7.47 -17.60
CA SER A 289 -17.62 -6.89 -16.76
C SER A 289 -18.10 -6.48 -15.37
N ALA A 290 -19.38 -6.20 -15.17
CA ALA A 290 -19.92 -5.69 -13.90
C ALA A 290 -19.73 -6.67 -12.73
N GLU A 291 -20.10 -7.94 -12.89
CA GLU A 291 -19.93 -8.95 -11.84
C GLU A 291 -18.45 -9.18 -11.50
N PRO A 292 -17.53 -9.38 -12.47
CA PRO A 292 -16.09 -9.48 -12.18
C PRO A 292 -15.50 -8.24 -11.49
N ILE A 293 -15.84 -7.02 -11.95
CA ILE A 293 -15.33 -5.78 -11.37
C ILE A 293 -15.90 -5.58 -9.95
N ALA A 294 -17.19 -5.89 -9.73
CA ALA A 294 -17.82 -5.82 -8.41
C ALA A 294 -17.22 -6.82 -7.43
N ALA A 295 -16.98 -8.06 -7.86
CA ALA A 295 -16.35 -9.07 -7.04
C ALA A 295 -14.91 -8.70 -6.67
N SER A 296 -14.12 -8.24 -7.66
CA SER A 296 -12.75 -7.78 -7.48
C SER A 296 -12.69 -6.57 -6.54
N GLY A 297 -13.32 -5.44 -6.89
CA GLY A 297 -13.22 -4.24 -6.06
C GLY A 297 -13.89 -4.41 -4.70
N GLY A 298 -14.96 -5.21 -4.59
CA GLY A 298 -15.55 -5.59 -3.31
C GLY A 298 -14.58 -6.33 -2.39
N THR A 299 -13.77 -7.26 -2.92
CA THR A 299 -12.73 -7.93 -2.12
C THR A 299 -11.64 -6.97 -1.66
N VAL A 300 -11.22 -6.03 -2.52
CA VAL A 300 -10.23 -5.00 -2.17
C VAL A 300 -10.78 -4.10 -1.07
N ILE A 301 -12.02 -3.62 -1.20
CA ILE A 301 -12.70 -2.77 -0.21
C ILE A 301 -12.74 -3.48 1.15
N VAL A 302 -13.20 -4.73 1.19
CA VAL A 302 -13.28 -5.47 2.45
C VAL A 302 -11.89 -5.73 3.05
N GLY A 303 -10.89 -6.04 2.22
CA GLY A 303 -9.51 -6.21 2.67
C GLY A 303 -8.92 -4.92 3.26
N LEU A 304 -9.14 -3.78 2.63
CA LEU A 304 -8.73 -2.46 3.13
C LEU A 304 -9.48 -2.08 4.42
N LEU A 305 -10.78 -2.38 4.50
CA LEU A 305 -11.57 -2.11 5.71
C LEU A 305 -11.13 -2.95 6.92
N CYS A 306 -10.39 -4.04 6.73
CA CYS A 306 -9.79 -4.76 7.85
C CYS A 306 -8.73 -3.92 8.59
N LEU A 307 -8.18 -2.87 7.96
CA LEU A 307 -7.32 -1.90 8.64
C LEU A 307 -8.03 -1.15 9.76
N LEU A 308 -9.37 -1.10 9.79
CA LEU A 308 -10.11 -0.53 10.91
C LEU A 308 -9.86 -1.23 12.25
N LEU A 309 -9.29 -2.44 12.23
CA LEU A 309 -8.87 -3.17 13.43
C LEU A 309 -7.50 -2.73 13.95
N SER A 310 -6.85 -1.79 13.27
CA SER A 310 -5.54 -1.25 13.65
C SER A 310 -5.67 -0.26 14.79
N ASP A 311 -4.80 -0.42 15.79
CA ASP A 311 -4.69 0.51 16.91
C ASP A 311 -4.11 1.86 16.45
N LEU A 312 -3.20 1.84 15.47
CA LEU A 312 -2.70 3.07 14.86
C LEU A 312 -3.78 3.75 14.00
N LYS A 313 -4.06 5.01 14.33
CA LYS A 313 -5.07 5.83 13.65
C LYS A 313 -4.70 6.15 12.20
N SER A 314 -3.40 6.26 11.89
CA SER A 314 -2.90 6.42 10.52
C SER A 314 -3.22 5.20 9.64
N ASN A 315 -3.05 4.00 10.18
CA ASN A 315 -3.35 2.75 9.49
C ASN A 315 -4.87 2.53 9.35
N SER A 316 -5.62 2.71 10.45
CA SER A 316 -7.07 2.51 10.44
C SER A 316 -7.83 3.54 9.60
N SER A 317 -7.35 4.79 9.51
CA SER A 317 -7.93 5.81 8.62
C SER A 317 -7.69 5.53 7.13
N LEU A 318 -6.56 4.92 6.77
CA LEU A 318 -6.27 4.55 5.39
C LEU A 318 -7.30 3.56 4.83
N GLY A 319 -7.79 2.62 5.63
CA GLY A 319 -8.78 1.62 5.20
C GLY A 319 -10.02 2.23 4.54
N PRO A 320 -10.81 3.06 5.25
CA PRO A 320 -11.95 3.78 4.69
C PRO A 320 -11.60 4.73 3.55
N VAL A 321 -10.49 5.48 3.66
CA VAL A 321 -10.06 6.43 2.62
C VAL A 321 -9.80 5.70 1.30
N ALA A 322 -9.02 4.62 1.36
CA ALA A 322 -8.70 3.76 0.23
C ALA A 322 -9.96 3.07 -0.31
N ALA A 323 -10.84 2.55 0.57
CA ALA A 323 -12.10 1.92 0.17
C ALA A 323 -13.03 2.88 -0.61
N ILE A 324 -13.17 4.13 -0.16
CA ILE A 324 -13.91 5.18 -0.90
C ILE A 324 -13.30 5.40 -2.28
N GLY A 325 -11.96 5.46 -2.36
CA GLY A 325 -11.23 5.53 -3.61
C GLY A 325 -11.58 4.39 -4.57
N ILE A 326 -11.55 3.14 -4.09
CA ILE A 326 -11.90 1.95 -4.89
C ILE A 326 -13.38 1.98 -5.33
N VAL A 327 -14.30 2.42 -4.48
CA VAL A 327 -15.72 2.57 -4.86
C VAL A 327 -15.86 3.52 -6.05
N PHE A 328 -15.24 4.70 -6.01
CA PHE A 328 -15.30 5.64 -7.13
C PHE A 328 -14.56 5.15 -8.37
N ALA A 329 -13.46 4.41 -8.21
CA ALA A 329 -12.76 3.74 -9.30
C ALA A 329 -13.66 2.71 -10.02
N MET A 330 -14.42 1.90 -9.27
CA MET A 330 -15.36 0.95 -9.85
C MET A 330 -16.52 1.66 -10.54
N LEU A 331 -17.10 2.67 -9.90
CA LEU A 331 -18.22 3.45 -10.45
C LEU A 331 -17.81 4.14 -11.75
N SER A 332 -16.62 4.75 -11.81
CA SER A 332 -16.14 5.44 -13.01
C SER A 332 -15.87 4.44 -14.15
N ALA A 333 -15.25 3.30 -13.86
CA ALA A 333 -14.97 2.25 -14.84
C ALA A 333 -16.26 1.61 -15.40
N LEU A 334 -17.34 1.53 -14.62
CA LEU A 334 -18.62 0.97 -15.04
C LEU A 334 -19.62 1.99 -15.61
N THR A 335 -19.36 3.29 -15.48
CA THR A 335 -20.27 4.34 -15.96
C THR A 335 -19.61 5.31 -16.94
N LEU A 336 -18.58 6.03 -16.52
CA LEU A 336 -17.90 7.06 -17.29
C LEU A 336 -17.19 6.48 -18.50
N LEU A 337 -16.35 5.45 -18.30
CA LEU A 337 -15.59 4.85 -19.39
C LEU A 337 -16.50 4.26 -20.48
N PRO A 338 -17.55 3.48 -20.16
CA PRO A 338 -18.52 3.04 -21.15
C PRO A 338 -19.16 4.20 -21.93
N ALA A 339 -19.48 5.30 -21.25
CA ALA A 339 -20.04 6.49 -21.91
C ALA A 339 -19.04 7.14 -22.88
N LEU A 340 -17.77 7.29 -22.48
CA LEU A 340 -16.69 7.79 -23.32
C LEU A 340 -16.45 6.87 -24.53
N LEU A 341 -16.32 5.56 -24.31
CA LEU A 341 -16.11 4.60 -25.40
C LEU A 341 -17.33 4.44 -26.31
N PHE A 342 -18.53 4.71 -25.81
CA PHE A 342 -19.73 4.78 -26.64
C PHE A 342 -19.69 6.00 -27.58
N ALA A 343 -19.29 7.17 -27.06
CA ALA A 343 -19.13 8.40 -27.86
C ALA A 343 -18.08 8.20 -28.96
N PHE A 344 -16.86 7.78 -28.61
CA PHE A 344 -15.76 7.57 -29.57
C PHE A 344 -15.96 6.31 -30.45
N GLY A 345 -16.62 5.27 -29.94
CA GLY A 345 -16.81 4.00 -30.65
C GLY A 345 -15.49 3.34 -31.05
N ARG A 346 -15.44 2.78 -32.26
CA ARG A 346 -14.23 2.14 -32.83
C ARG A 346 -13.05 3.11 -32.99
N ASN A 347 -13.30 4.42 -33.02
CA ASN A 347 -12.23 5.42 -33.15
C ASN A 347 -11.37 5.52 -31.88
N ALA A 348 -11.90 5.11 -30.72
CA ALA A 348 -11.13 5.05 -29.48
C ALA A 348 -9.86 4.19 -29.61
N PHE A 349 -9.87 3.19 -30.50
CA PHE A 349 -8.75 2.27 -30.75
C PHE A 349 -7.86 2.71 -31.92
N TRP A 350 -7.98 3.95 -32.40
CA TRP A 350 -7.09 4.44 -33.46
C TRP A 350 -5.63 4.45 -32.97
N PRO A 351 -4.65 4.02 -33.79
CA PRO A 351 -4.74 3.65 -35.22
C PRO A 351 -5.19 2.22 -35.53
N ARG A 352 -5.01 1.24 -34.62
CA ARG A 352 -5.35 -0.18 -34.87
C ARG A 352 -6.77 -0.54 -34.42
N ARG A 353 -7.76 -0.16 -35.23
CA ARG A 353 -9.18 -0.36 -34.94
C ARG A 353 -9.60 -1.84 -35.00
N PRO A 354 -10.42 -2.36 -34.05
CA PRO A 354 -11.00 -3.70 -34.12
C PRO A 354 -11.94 -3.85 -35.34
N LYS A 355 -11.73 -4.90 -36.13
CA LYS A 355 -12.58 -5.27 -37.27
C LYS A 355 -13.73 -6.18 -36.82
N TYR A 356 -14.86 -6.09 -37.52
CA TYR A 356 -16.01 -6.99 -37.32
C TYR A 356 -15.74 -8.31 -38.07
N GLU A 357 -15.53 -9.39 -37.33
CA GLU A 357 -15.06 -10.68 -37.85
C GLU A 357 -15.72 -11.87 -37.08
N PRO A 358 -17.07 -11.97 -37.04
CA PRO A 358 -17.77 -12.98 -36.25
C PRO A 358 -17.45 -14.42 -36.66
N ASN A 359 -17.18 -14.65 -37.95
CA ASN A 359 -16.88 -15.98 -38.48
C ASN A 359 -15.50 -16.48 -38.01
N VAL A 360 -14.52 -15.58 -37.85
CA VAL A 360 -13.18 -15.93 -37.34
C VAL A 360 -13.26 -16.25 -35.86
N VAL A 361 -14.01 -15.46 -35.08
CA VAL A 361 -14.22 -15.73 -33.65
C VAL A 361 -14.92 -17.08 -33.42
N ALA A 362 -15.91 -17.41 -34.27
CA ALA A 362 -16.57 -18.71 -34.23
C ALA A 362 -15.63 -19.86 -34.60
N ALA A 363 -14.78 -19.68 -35.62
CA ALA A 363 -13.81 -20.68 -36.07
C ALA A 363 -12.67 -20.93 -35.07
N GLU A 364 -12.21 -19.90 -34.36
CA GLU A 364 -11.19 -20.01 -33.31
C GLU A 364 -11.76 -20.52 -31.97
N HIS A 365 -13.07 -20.76 -31.89
CA HIS A 365 -13.77 -21.09 -30.64
C HIS A 365 -13.41 -20.13 -29.47
N GLY A 366 -13.12 -18.87 -29.80
CA GLY A 366 -12.72 -17.83 -28.84
C GLY A 366 -11.28 -17.91 -28.32
N VAL A 367 -10.41 -18.76 -28.86
CA VAL A 367 -9.01 -18.91 -28.39
C VAL A 367 -8.02 -18.76 -29.54
N HIS A 368 -7.13 -17.78 -29.44
CA HIS A 368 -6.07 -17.59 -30.43
C HIS A 368 -5.13 -18.81 -30.46
N ALA A 369 -5.00 -19.45 -31.63
CA ALA A 369 -4.19 -20.66 -31.81
C ALA A 369 -2.66 -20.39 -31.76
N THR A 370 -2.25 -19.13 -31.85
CA THR A 370 -0.86 -18.66 -31.92
C THR A 370 -0.57 -17.58 -30.87
N GLY A 371 0.70 -17.46 -30.47
CA GLY A 371 1.15 -16.46 -29.49
C GLY A 371 1.86 -17.05 -28.27
N VAL A 372 2.38 -16.16 -27.41
CA VAL A 372 3.15 -16.52 -26.21
C VAL A 372 2.31 -17.36 -25.25
N TRP A 373 1.05 -16.97 -25.02
CA TRP A 373 0.11 -17.69 -24.16
C TRP A 373 -0.25 -19.08 -24.69
N ALA A 374 -0.46 -19.21 -26.01
CA ALA A 374 -0.69 -20.50 -26.64
C ALA A 374 0.52 -21.43 -26.46
N LYS A 375 1.76 -20.92 -26.62
CA LYS A 375 2.99 -21.69 -26.36
C LYS A 375 3.09 -22.10 -24.89
N LEU A 376 2.85 -21.17 -23.98
CA LEU A 376 2.91 -21.43 -22.54
C LEU A 376 1.91 -22.51 -22.12
N SER A 377 0.68 -22.43 -22.62
CA SER A 377 -0.37 -23.40 -22.35
C SER A 377 0.00 -24.82 -22.80
N ARG A 378 0.69 -24.98 -23.94
CA ARG A 378 1.20 -26.28 -24.42
C ARG A 378 2.31 -26.81 -23.51
N THR A 379 3.16 -25.94 -23.00
CA THR A 379 4.22 -26.33 -22.04
C THR A 379 3.61 -26.81 -20.73
N ILE A 380 2.63 -26.07 -20.19
CA ILE A 380 1.91 -26.45 -18.96
C ILE A 380 1.22 -27.80 -19.14
N LYS A 381 0.55 -28.03 -20.27
CA LYS A 381 -0.08 -29.32 -20.59
C LYS A 381 0.91 -30.49 -20.64
N ARG A 382 2.15 -30.26 -21.10
CA ARG A 382 3.17 -31.31 -21.24
C ARG A 382 3.86 -31.66 -19.93
N ARG A 383 4.11 -30.67 -19.05
CA ARG A 383 4.91 -30.86 -17.82
C ARG A 383 4.33 -30.08 -16.63
N PRO A 384 3.08 -30.32 -16.21
CA PRO A 384 2.44 -29.52 -15.15
C PRO A 384 3.17 -29.66 -13.80
N ARG A 385 3.54 -30.89 -13.42
CA ARG A 385 4.24 -31.17 -12.15
C ARG A 385 5.59 -30.49 -12.03
N LEU A 386 6.41 -30.60 -13.09
CA LEU A 386 7.73 -30.00 -13.10
C LEU A 386 7.64 -28.47 -12.93
N ILE A 387 6.69 -27.83 -13.62
CA ILE A 387 6.52 -26.38 -13.57
C ILE A 387 6.15 -25.95 -12.16
N TRP A 388 5.09 -26.53 -11.57
CA TRP A 388 4.67 -26.06 -10.25
C TRP A 388 5.71 -26.37 -9.16
N MET A 389 6.39 -27.52 -9.22
CA MET A 389 7.43 -27.87 -8.24
C MET A 389 8.63 -26.92 -8.32
N VAL A 390 9.15 -26.66 -9.53
CA VAL A 390 10.29 -25.74 -9.72
C VAL A 390 9.91 -24.32 -9.32
N THR A 391 8.75 -23.83 -9.76
CA THR A 391 8.28 -22.50 -9.38
C THR A 391 8.10 -22.38 -7.87
N THR A 392 7.49 -23.37 -7.22
CA THR A 392 7.33 -23.37 -5.75
C THR A 392 8.68 -23.37 -5.04
N ALA A 393 9.64 -24.19 -5.49
CA ALA A 393 10.98 -24.24 -4.91
C ALA A 393 11.71 -22.90 -5.01
N VAL A 394 11.66 -22.24 -6.17
CA VAL A 394 12.26 -20.91 -6.37
C VAL A 394 11.60 -19.87 -5.46
N LEU A 395 10.26 -19.88 -5.35
CA LEU A 395 9.57 -18.95 -4.48
C LEU A 395 9.89 -19.20 -3.00
N LEU A 396 9.99 -20.45 -2.56
CA LEU A 396 10.38 -20.80 -1.19
C LEU A 396 11.80 -20.33 -0.84
N ILE A 397 12.75 -20.40 -1.80
CA ILE A 397 14.08 -19.79 -1.63
C ILE A 397 13.96 -18.28 -1.41
N GLY A 398 13.10 -17.62 -2.19
CA GLY A 398 12.80 -16.21 -1.99
C GLY A 398 12.16 -15.91 -0.63
N VAL A 399 11.25 -16.74 -0.14
CA VAL A 399 10.64 -16.60 1.20
C VAL A 399 11.69 -16.69 2.30
N PHE A 400 12.71 -17.53 2.15
CA PHE A 400 13.79 -17.59 3.13
C PHE A 400 14.51 -16.25 3.27
N GLY A 401 14.62 -15.47 2.19
CA GLY A 401 15.13 -14.11 2.27
C GLY A 401 14.29 -13.18 3.16
N ALA A 402 12.99 -13.46 3.36
CA ALA A 402 12.13 -12.59 4.16
C ALA A 402 12.54 -12.58 5.64
N THR A 403 13.23 -13.62 6.13
CA THR A 403 13.74 -13.67 7.51
C THR A 403 14.92 -12.72 7.75
N THR A 404 15.50 -12.14 6.69
CA THR A 404 16.59 -11.15 6.80
C THR A 404 16.08 -9.71 6.76
N LEU A 405 14.77 -9.50 6.61
CA LEU A 405 14.18 -8.17 6.63
C LEU A 405 14.28 -7.56 8.03
N ASN A 406 15.04 -6.48 8.16
CA ASN A 406 15.19 -5.79 9.44
C ASN A 406 14.00 -4.83 9.68
N ALA A 407 12.88 -5.36 10.16
CA ALA A 407 11.64 -4.61 10.38
C ALA A 407 11.38 -4.32 11.88
N SER A 408 12.41 -3.91 12.61
CA SER A 408 12.36 -3.63 14.06
C SER A 408 11.99 -2.17 14.39
N GLY A 409 11.92 -1.30 13.40
CA GLY A 409 11.82 0.15 13.59
C GLY A 409 12.91 0.88 12.83
N VAL A 410 12.68 2.16 12.56
CA VAL A 410 13.67 3.05 11.93
C VAL A 410 13.71 4.34 12.74
N PRO A 411 14.90 4.90 13.03
CA PRO A 411 15.02 6.20 13.66
C PRO A 411 14.27 7.29 12.87
N GLN A 412 13.68 8.26 13.55
CA GLN A 412 12.93 9.35 12.91
C GLN A 412 13.83 10.13 11.95
N SER A 413 15.11 10.26 12.30
CA SER A 413 16.15 10.90 11.49
C SER A 413 16.39 10.24 10.13
N GLU A 414 16.00 8.98 9.95
CA GLU A 414 16.22 8.21 8.73
C GLU A 414 14.94 8.02 7.88
N LEU A 415 13.82 8.62 8.28
CA LEU A 415 12.55 8.54 7.53
C LEU A 415 12.61 9.29 6.20
N VAL A 416 13.36 10.39 6.15
CA VAL A 416 13.56 11.20 4.93
C VAL A 416 14.83 10.71 4.22
N LEU A 417 14.68 10.27 2.98
CA LEU A 417 15.76 9.84 2.12
C LEU A 417 16.47 11.04 1.48
N GLY A 418 17.78 10.97 1.32
CA GLY A 418 18.56 12.08 0.73
C GLY A 418 19.04 13.07 1.78
N SER A 419 19.11 14.36 1.44
CA SER A 419 19.58 15.42 2.34
C SER A 419 18.49 15.82 3.34
N SER A 420 18.83 15.92 4.62
CA SER A 420 17.94 16.36 5.70
C SER A 420 18.73 17.23 6.66
N GLU A 421 18.29 18.48 6.83
CA GLU A 421 18.92 19.41 7.76
C GLU A 421 18.73 18.94 9.21
N ALA A 422 17.55 18.42 9.53
CA ALA A 422 17.25 17.96 10.86
C ALA A 422 18.11 16.74 11.25
N ARG A 423 18.34 15.79 10.34
CA ARG A 423 19.25 14.65 10.59
C ARG A 423 20.68 15.13 10.81
N ASP A 424 21.19 16.00 9.95
CA ASP A 424 22.57 16.49 10.06
C ASP A 424 22.76 17.28 11.36
N GLY A 425 21.79 18.13 11.73
CA GLY A 425 21.77 18.84 13.00
C GLY A 425 21.71 17.90 14.21
N GLN A 426 20.89 16.84 14.17
CA GLN A 426 20.79 15.85 15.24
C GLN A 426 22.10 15.06 15.41
N ALA A 427 22.76 14.72 14.31
CA ALA A 427 24.05 14.03 14.35
C ALA A 427 25.15 14.89 14.98
N ILE A 428 25.15 16.21 14.73
CA ILE A 428 26.07 17.17 15.37
C ILE A 428 25.71 17.35 16.85
N LEU A 429 24.41 17.46 17.17
CA LEU A 429 23.94 17.58 18.55
C LEU A 429 24.45 16.41 19.40
N GLY A 430 24.29 15.17 18.91
CA GLY A 430 24.76 13.96 19.60
C GLY A 430 26.28 13.80 19.70
N GLN A 431 27.07 14.57 18.93
CA GLN A 431 28.53 14.58 19.05
C GLN A 431 29.04 15.47 20.18
N HIS A 432 28.32 16.55 20.49
CA HIS A 432 28.80 17.61 21.39
C HIS A 432 27.99 17.74 22.70
N PHE A 433 26.76 17.23 22.72
CA PHE A 433 25.83 17.28 23.86
C PHE A 433 25.31 15.86 24.20
N PRO A 434 24.78 15.63 25.42
CA PRO A 434 24.03 14.41 25.70
C PRO A 434 22.93 14.18 24.66
N GLY A 435 22.78 12.95 24.16
CA GLY A 435 21.94 12.69 23.00
C GLY A 435 20.44 12.97 23.20
N GLY A 436 19.94 12.90 24.43
CA GLY A 436 18.56 13.23 24.78
C GLY A 436 18.30 14.71 24.98
N THR A 437 19.32 15.57 24.84
CA THR A 437 19.19 17.01 25.01
C THR A 437 18.24 17.57 23.95
N GLY A 438 17.21 18.31 24.37
CA GLY A 438 16.18 18.85 23.47
C GLY A 438 15.04 17.88 23.15
N SER A 439 15.13 16.62 23.54
CA SER A 439 14.03 15.64 23.46
C SER A 439 14.04 14.73 24.69
N PRO A 440 13.90 15.29 25.90
CA PRO A 440 13.93 14.50 27.12
C PRO A 440 12.75 13.53 27.19
N VAL A 441 12.92 12.47 27.96
CA VAL A 441 11.81 11.60 28.37
C VAL A 441 10.95 12.38 29.36
N LEU A 442 9.66 12.43 29.09
CA LEU A 442 8.69 13.14 29.91
C LEU A 442 8.00 12.14 30.83
N VAL A 443 8.02 12.37 32.13
CA VAL A 443 7.43 11.47 33.12
C VAL A 443 6.43 12.24 33.96
N VAL A 444 5.14 11.93 33.82
CA VAL A 444 4.08 12.55 34.62
C VAL A 444 3.77 11.64 35.80
N VAL A 445 3.82 12.22 37.01
CA VAL A 445 3.60 11.51 38.28
C VAL A 445 2.83 12.38 39.27
N PRO A 446 2.13 11.79 40.25
CA PRO A 446 1.52 12.54 41.34
C PRO A 446 2.58 13.35 42.10
N GLN A 447 2.25 14.58 42.49
CA GLN A 447 3.17 15.48 43.19
C GLN A 447 3.77 14.84 44.45
N ALA A 448 2.99 14.03 45.17
CA ALA A 448 3.42 13.35 46.39
C ALA A 448 4.53 12.31 46.16
N GLN A 449 4.74 11.86 44.91
CA GLN A 449 5.68 10.81 44.52
C GLN A 449 6.86 11.36 43.70
N LEU A 450 7.11 12.68 43.77
CA LEU A 450 8.21 13.35 43.06
C LEU A 450 9.54 12.66 43.31
N GLN A 451 9.91 12.47 44.58
CA GLN A 451 11.23 11.95 44.92
C GLN A 451 11.36 10.47 44.55
N ASP A 452 10.31 9.67 44.78
CA ASP A 452 10.31 8.25 44.43
C ASP A 452 10.54 8.05 42.92
N ALA A 453 9.86 8.86 42.08
CA ALA A 453 10.06 8.83 40.64
C ALA A 453 11.45 9.36 40.23
N ALA A 454 11.88 10.49 40.81
CA ALA A 454 13.19 11.06 40.53
C ALA A 454 14.34 10.11 40.89
N ASP A 455 14.24 9.38 41.99
CA ASP A 455 15.24 8.39 42.40
C ASP A 455 15.33 7.23 41.41
N VAL A 456 14.20 6.78 40.85
CA VAL A 456 14.19 5.76 39.77
C VAL A 456 14.88 6.29 38.52
N LEU A 457 14.59 7.53 38.10
CA LEU A 457 15.23 8.13 36.94
C LEU A 457 16.73 8.35 37.15
N LEU A 458 17.14 8.84 38.33
CA LEU A 458 18.54 9.11 38.67
C LEU A 458 19.37 7.83 38.83
N ALA A 459 18.74 6.72 39.25
CA ALA A 459 19.41 5.43 39.40
C ALA A 459 19.55 4.66 38.08
N GLN A 460 18.78 5.03 37.05
CA GLN A 460 18.78 4.34 35.77
C GLN A 460 20.05 4.67 34.96
N GLU A 461 20.83 3.65 34.60
CA GLU A 461 21.94 3.80 33.66
C GLU A 461 21.41 4.30 32.30
N GLY A 462 22.03 5.35 31.76
CA GLY A 462 21.62 6.00 30.52
C GLY A 462 20.77 7.27 30.71
N VAL A 463 20.44 7.66 31.94
CA VAL A 463 19.87 8.98 32.26
C VAL A 463 20.98 9.89 32.80
N ASP A 464 21.27 10.98 32.08
CA ASP A 464 22.35 11.92 32.43
C ASP A 464 21.92 12.95 33.48
N SER A 465 20.66 13.39 33.43
CA SER A 465 20.12 14.35 34.39
C SER A 465 18.59 14.29 34.46
N VAL A 466 18.05 14.73 35.60
CA VAL A 466 16.62 14.83 35.85
C VAL A 466 16.29 16.27 36.21
N SER A 467 15.23 16.81 35.61
CA SER A 467 14.64 18.09 35.99
C SER A 467 13.13 17.96 36.18
N VAL A 468 12.52 18.95 36.81
CA VAL A 468 11.07 19.10 36.94
C VAL A 468 10.64 20.38 36.25
N VAL A 469 9.51 20.37 35.57
CA VAL A 469 8.94 21.59 35.00
C VAL A 469 8.55 22.55 36.13
N ALA A 470 8.99 23.80 36.02
CA ALA A 470 8.79 24.83 37.02
C ALA A 470 8.67 26.19 36.30
N ALA A 471 7.47 26.77 36.27
CA ALA A 471 7.22 28.04 35.57
C ALA A 471 8.06 29.20 36.15
N ASP A 472 8.34 29.15 37.46
CA ASP A 472 9.12 30.17 38.18
C ASP A 472 10.64 30.02 37.98
N ALA A 473 11.08 28.96 37.30
CA ALA A 473 12.49 28.69 37.03
C ALA A 473 12.96 29.37 35.74
N PRO A 474 14.16 29.99 35.72
CA PRO A 474 14.80 30.39 34.47
C PRO A 474 14.94 29.21 33.51
N GLY A 475 14.30 29.30 32.33
CA GLY A 475 14.26 28.21 31.35
C GLY A 475 13.13 27.17 31.57
N GLY A 476 12.19 27.43 32.48
CA GLY A 476 10.96 26.65 32.65
C GLY A 476 11.13 25.28 33.32
N SER A 477 12.32 24.98 33.85
CA SER A 477 12.58 23.73 34.57
C SER A 477 13.67 23.89 35.64
N ALA A 478 13.64 23.03 36.66
CA ALA A 478 14.60 23.01 37.76
C ALA A 478 15.22 21.61 37.91
N THR A 479 16.53 21.52 38.10
CA THR A 479 17.22 20.22 38.30
C THR A 479 16.74 19.53 39.57
N VAL A 480 16.56 18.21 39.51
CA VAL A 480 16.22 17.37 40.67
C VAL A 480 17.40 16.46 40.99
N THR A 481 17.79 16.40 42.27
CA THR A 481 18.85 15.50 42.76
C THR A 481 18.27 14.52 43.79
N ALA A 482 19.13 13.62 44.30
CA ALA A 482 18.77 12.72 45.40
C ALA A 482 18.39 13.43 46.71
N GLN A 483 18.57 14.76 46.79
CA GLN A 483 18.19 15.58 47.94
C GLN A 483 16.95 16.45 47.68
N GLY A 484 16.31 16.30 46.51
CA GLY A 484 15.15 17.09 46.08
C GLY A 484 15.47 18.09 44.96
N ILE A 485 14.59 19.07 44.78
CA ILE A 485 14.75 20.12 43.76
C ILE A 485 15.94 21.02 44.14
N GLY A 486 16.88 21.16 43.20
CA GLY A 486 18.06 22.00 43.37
C GLY A 486 17.71 23.48 43.48
N ALA A 487 18.35 24.18 44.41
CA ALA A 487 18.29 25.63 44.50
C ALA A 487 18.91 26.28 43.26
N MET A 488 18.24 27.30 42.70
CA MET A 488 18.74 28.06 41.55
C MET A 488 19.11 29.49 41.94
N GLY A 489 20.29 29.95 41.51
CA GLY A 489 20.79 31.30 41.77
C GLY A 489 21.94 31.33 42.79
N ALA A 490 22.02 32.42 43.58
CA ALA A 490 23.08 32.58 44.58
C ALA A 490 23.03 31.47 45.65
N PRO A 491 24.19 31.08 46.24
CA PRO A 491 24.22 30.09 47.31
C PRO A 491 23.23 30.47 48.44
N GLY A 492 22.21 29.63 48.66
CA GLY A 492 21.13 29.88 49.64
C GLY A 492 19.79 30.38 49.08
N ALA A 493 19.66 30.52 47.75
CA ALA A 493 18.37 30.78 47.11
C ALA A 493 17.39 29.62 47.35
N ALA A 494 16.08 29.92 47.39
CA ALA A 494 15.05 28.90 47.53
C ALA A 494 14.95 28.06 46.25
N ALA A 495 14.64 26.77 46.39
CA ALA A 495 14.35 25.91 45.24
C ALA A 495 13.07 26.39 44.54
N PRO A 496 13.04 26.39 43.19
CA PRO A 496 11.81 26.66 42.44
C PRO A 496 10.70 25.68 42.82
N GLN A 497 9.46 26.15 42.82
CA GLN A 497 8.31 25.25 43.00
C GLN A 497 8.03 24.53 41.68
N PRO A 498 7.74 23.21 41.71
CA PRO A 498 7.33 22.49 40.51
C PRO A 498 5.96 22.99 40.07
N THR A 499 5.76 23.09 38.75
CA THR A 499 4.43 23.37 38.19
C THR A 499 3.54 22.17 38.46
N VAL A 500 2.44 22.39 39.20
CA VAL A 500 1.46 21.35 39.54
C VAL A 500 0.20 21.55 38.71
N ALA A 501 -0.16 20.53 37.93
CA ALA A 501 -1.39 20.49 37.16
C ALA A 501 -2.23 19.31 37.61
N ASN A 502 -3.46 19.57 38.05
CA ASN A 502 -4.41 18.53 38.50
C ASN A 502 -3.87 17.59 39.62
N GLY A 503 -2.86 18.03 40.39
CA GLY A 503 -2.21 17.22 41.44
C GLY A 503 -1.00 16.41 40.97
N ASP A 504 -0.68 16.48 39.68
CA ASP A 504 0.47 15.85 39.06
C ASP A 504 1.58 16.87 38.80
N ILE A 505 2.79 16.35 38.54
CA ILE A 505 3.99 17.09 38.12
C ILE A 505 4.61 16.40 36.91
N MET A 506 5.41 17.14 36.15
CA MET A 506 6.14 16.60 35.00
C MET A 506 7.66 16.65 35.24
N LEU A 507 8.26 15.47 35.34
CA LEU A 507 9.70 15.27 35.33
C LEU A 507 10.22 15.13 33.89
N GLN A 508 11.46 15.55 33.68
CA GLN A 508 12.18 15.46 32.41
C GLN A 508 13.50 14.74 32.65
N GLY A 509 13.64 13.55 32.06
CA GLY A 509 14.89 12.78 32.06
C GLY A 509 15.66 13.02 30.77
N THR A 510 16.84 13.62 30.86
CA THR A 510 17.74 13.76 29.70
C THR A 510 18.50 12.45 29.53
N LEU A 511 18.28 11.78 28.41
CA LEU A 511 19.00 10.54 28.07
C LEU A 511 20.43 10.83 27.60
N ALA A 512 21.34 9.90 27.89
CA ALA A 512 22.73 9.96 27.42
C ALA A 512 22.83 9.76 25.90
N ASP A 513 22.01 8.86 25.36
CA ASP A 513 21.94 8.55 23.92
C ASP A 513 20.86 9.36 23.20
N ALA A 514 20.95 9.41 21.87
CA ALA A 514 19.97 10.10 21.02
C ALA A 514 18.55 9.53 21.24
N ALA A 515 17.55 10.41 21.31
CA ALA A 515 16.17 10.04 21.66
C ALA A 515 15.52 9.05 20.69
N ASP A 516 15.97 8.97 19.43
CA ASP A 516 15.48 8.04 18.41
C ASP A 516 16.32 6.75 18.28
N SER A 517 17.28 6.52 19.19
CA SER A 517 18.15 5.34 19.18
C SER A 517 17.55 4.11 19.88
N ASP A 518 18.07 2.93 19.53
CA ASP A 518 17.71 1.66 20.20
C ASP A 518 18.16 1.62 21.67
N ALA A 519 19.27 2.28 22.00
CA ALA A 519 19.79 2.39 23.36
C ALA A 519 18.82 3.21 24.23
N ALA A 520 18.44 4.40 23.76
CA ALA A 520 17.41 5.21 24.41
C ALA A 520 16.08 4.45 24.57
N SER A 521 15.67 3.71 23.53
CA SER A 521 14.46 2.91 23.58
C SER A 521 14.51 1.81 24.65
N SER A 522 15.66 1.19 24.84
CA SER A 522 15.87 0.17 25.89
C SER A 522 15.79 0.79 27.28
N VAL A 523 16.47 1.93 27.50
CA VAL A 523 16.42 2.70 28.76
C VAL A 523 14.99 3.10 29.10
N VAL A 524 14.20 3.59 28.13
CA VAL A 524 12.79 3.98 28.37
C VAL A 524 11.90 2.78 28.71
N ARG A 525 12.12 1.61 28.10
CA ARG A 525 11.38 0.39 28.48
C ARG A 525 11.73 -0.06 29.90
N GLU A 526 12.98 0.06 30.30
CA GLU A 526 13.44 -0.21 31.67
C GLU A 526 12.85 0.80 32.67
N LEU A 527 12.87 2.09 32.34
CA LEU A 527 12.23 3.16 33.13
C LEU A 527 10.74 2.89 33.35
N ARG A 528 9.99 2.54 32.30
CA ARG A 528 8.56 2.17 32.42
C ARG A 528 8.37 1.00 33.38
N THR A 529 9.22 -0.01 33.29
CA THR A 529 9.17 -1.18 34.18
C THR A 529 9.48 -0.79 35.63
N GLY A 530 10.55 -0.03 35.86
CA GLY A 530 10.95 0.44 37.19
C GLY A 530 9.90 1.36 37.83
N LEU A 531 9.40 2.33 37.06
CA LEU A 531 8.37 3.26 37.50
C LEU A 531 7.07 2.54 37.83
N SER A 532 6.62 1.57 37.02
CA SER A 532 5.39 0.83 37.31
C SER A 532 5.41 0.07 38.65
N GLY A 533 6.61 -0.31 39.13
CA GLY A 533 6.79 -0.99 40.42
C GLY A 533 6.77 -0.07 41.63
N VAL A 534 7.09 1.22 41.46
CA VAL A 534 7.22 2.21 42.55
C VAL A 534 6.08 3.23 42.52
N VAL A 535 5.77 3.74 41.33
CA VAL A 535 4.73 4.74 41.03
C VAL A 535 3.79 4.17 39.95
N PRO A 536 2.77 3.37 40.33
CA PRO A 536 1.88 2.72 39.36
C PRO A 536 1.08 3.66 38.44
N GLN A 537 0.99 4.93 38.80
CA GLN A 537 0.32 5.98 38.01
C GLN A 537 1.29 6.76 37.12
N ALA A 538 2.59 6.41 37.10
CA ALA A 538 3.56 7.07 36.24
C ALA A 538 3.22 6.87 34.77
N LEU A 539 3.15 7.96 34.02
CA LEU A 539 3.03 7.94 32.57
C LEU A 539 4.34 8.41 31.94
N VAL A 540 4.84 7.66 30.96
CA VAL A 540 6.11 7.95 30.28
C VAL A 540 5.87 8.29 28.82
N GLY A 541 6.24 9.53 28.45
CA GLY A 541 6.13 10.11 27.12
C GLY A 541 7.43 10.73 26.63
N GLY A 542 7.32 11.60 25.62
CA GLY A 542 8.45 12.15 24.87
C GLY A 542 8.75 11.34 23.60
N VAL A 543 9.70 11.82 22.78
CA VAL A 543 9.97 11.30 21.43
C VAL A 543 10.28 9.80 21.43
N THR A 544 11.15 9.35 22.35
CA THR A 544 11.52 7.93 22.48
C THR A 544 10.34 7.05 22.83
N ALA A 545 9.50 7.48 23.77
CA ALA A 545 8.30 6.77 24.18
C ALA A 545 7.27 6.68 23.04
N THR A 546 7.09 7.77 22.29
CA THR A 546 6.25 7.81 21.08
C THR A 546 6.74 6.80 20.03
N SER A 547 8.06 6.70 19.81
CA SER A 547 8.65 5.74 18.87
C SER A 547 8.42 4.29 19.32
N ILE A 548 8.64 3.99 20.61
CA ILE A 548 8.36 2.67 21.20
C ILE A 548 6.89 2.28 21.00
N ASP A 549 5.96 3.16 21.39
CA ASP A 549 4.53 2.89 21.33
C ASP A 549 4.06 2.71 19.88
N THR A 550 4.65 3.46 18.94
CA THR A 550 4.37 3.34 17.50
C THR A 550 4.83 2.00 16.94
N ASN A 551 6.05 1.56 17.29
CA ASN A 551 6.60 0.30 16.85
C ASN A 551 5.84 -0.90 17.44
N ASP A 552 5.52 -0.86 18.73
CA ASP A 552 4.78 -1.93 19.41
C ASP A 552 3.36 -2.06 18.83
N ALA A 553 2.67 -0.93 18.62
CA ALA A 553 1.35 -0.91 17.97
C ALA A 553 1.42 -1.43 16.54
N SER A 554 2.42 -1.02 15.74
CA SER A 554 2.61 -1.52 14.37
C SER A 554 2.84 -3.03 14.31
N ILE A 555 3.61 -3.58 15.25
CA ILE A 555 3.86 -5.02 15.35
C ILE A 555 2.58 -5.77 15.75
N HIS A 556 1.83 -5.23 16.71
CA HIS A 556 0.53 -5.77 17.11
C HIS A 556 -0.44 -5.83 15.91
N ASP A 557 -0.61 -4.69 15.23
CA ASP A 557 -1.48 -4.54 14.07
C ASP A 557 -1.11 -5.51 12.94
N ARG A 558 0.19 -5.63 12.63
CA ARG A 558 0.68 -6.61 11.65
C ARG A 558 0.26 -8.03 12.01
N ASN A 559 0.48 -8.43 13.26
CA ASN A 559 0.23 -9.81 13.71
C ASN A 559 -1.27 -10.12 13.82
N LEU A 560 -2.12 -9.11 14.02
CA LEU A 560 -3.57 -9.24 14.07
C LEU A 560 -4.22 -9.19 12.68
N ILE A 561 -3.90 -8.15 11.89
CA ILE A 561 -4.62 -7.83 10.66
C ILE A 561 -4.28 -8.81 9.54
N ILE A 562 -3.02 -9.24 9.40
CA ILE A 562 -2.62 -10.18 8.32
C ILE A 562 -3.45 -11.48 8.37
N PRO A 563 -3.55 -12.19 9.52
CA PRO A 563 -4.41 -13.37 9.62
C PRO A 563 -5.89 -13.07 9.38
N VAL A 564 -6.41 -11.95 9.87
CA VAL A 564 -7.81 -11.56 9.69
C VAL A 564 -8.12 -11.36 8.20
N VAL A 565 -7.29 -10.59 7.49
CA VAL A 565 -7.44 -10.35 6.05
C VAL A 565 -7.40 -11.67 5.27
N LEU A 566 -6.48 -12.59 5.60
CA LEU A 566 -6.42 -13.92 4.97
C LEU A 566 -7.73 -14.70 5.13
N VAL A 567 -8.28 -14.74 6.35
CA VAL A 567 -9.54 -15.43 6.63
C VAL A 567 -10.69 -14.79 5.88
N VAL A 568 -10.81 -13.47 5.93
CA VAL A 568 -11.89 -12.72 5.27
C VAL A 568 -11.86 -12.93 3.75
N ILE A 569 -10.68 -12.79 3.14
CA ILE A 569 -10.48 -13.05 1.72
C ILE A 569 -10.81 -14.50 1.36
N LEU A 570 -10.33 -15.46 2.17
CA LEU A 570 -10.59 -16.87 1.94
C LEU A 570 -12.09 -17.15 1.92
N LEU A 571 -12.84 -16.58 2.85
CA LEU A 571 -14.30 -16.71 2.91
C LEU A 571 -14.98 -16.11 1.68
N ILE A 572 -14.55 -14.93 1.22
CA ILE A 572 -15.11 -14.32 0.00
C ILE A 572 -14.82 -15.18 -1.23
N LEU A 573 -13.58 -15.68 -1.37
CA LEU A 573 -13.21 -16.57 -2.46
C LEU A 573 -13.98 -17.90 -2.43
N MET A 574 -14.23 -18.47 -1.24
CA MET A 574 -15.09 -19.65 -1.08
C MET A 574 -16.51 -19.38 -1.58
N MET A 575 -17.06 -18.21 -1.26
CA MET A 575 -18.39 -17.80 -1.72
C MET A 575 -18.45 -17.62 -3.24
N LEU A 576 -17.45 -16.94 -3.81
CA LEU A 576 -17.39 -16.64 -5.26
C LEU A 576 -17.16 -17.90 -6.10
N LEU A 577 -16.15 -18.71 -5.74
CA LEU A 577 -15.77 -19.89 -6.51
C LEU A 577 -16.65 -21.11 -6.20
N ARG A 578 -17.43 -21.06 -5.11
CA ARG A 578 -18.23 -22.18 -4.57
C ARG A 578 -17.40 -23.46 -4.39
N SER A 579 -16.14 -23.29 -4.01
CA SER A 579 -15.13 -24.34 -3.80
C SER A 579 -14.33 -23.98 -2.57
N VAL A 580 -13.77 -24.98 -1.88
CA VAL A 580 -12.88 -24.76 -0.71
C VAL A 580 -11.42 -24.87 -1.14
N LEU A 581 -11.09 -25.87 -1.95
CA LEU A 581 -9.71 -26.14 -2.34
C LEU A 581 -9.13 -25.07 -3.26
N ALA A 582 -9.91 -24.57 -4.22
CA ALA A 582 -9.46 -23.50 -5.13
C ALA A 582 -9.06 -22.23 -4.35
N PRO A 583 -9.93 -21.63 -3.51
CA PRO A 583 -9.55 -20.50 -2.66
C PRO A 583 -8.33 -20.73 -1.79
N ALA A 584 -8.25 -21.87 -1.10
CA ALA A 584 -7.13 -22.17 -0.22
C ALA A 584 -5.80 -22.19 -0.98
N LEU A 585 -5.78 -22.78 -2.18
CA LEU A 585 -4.60 -22.78 -3.04
C LEU A 585 -4.25 -21.37 -3.54
N LEU A 586 -5.24 -20.59 -3.96
CA LEU A 586 -5.00 -19.22 -4.42
C LEU A 586 -4.39 -18.37 -3.31
N VAL A 587 -4.94 -18.42 -2.10
CA VAL A 587 -4.42 -17.74 -0.91
C VAL A 587 -3.01 -18.23 -0.58
N LEU A 588 -2.76 -19.54 -0.58
CA LEU A 588 -1.42 -20.08 -0.31
C LEU A 588 -0.39 -19.59 -1.33
N THR A 589 -0.74 -19.58 -2.63
CA THR A 589 0.16 -19.08 -3.68
C THR A 589 0.39 -17.57 -3.61
N THR A 590 -0.58 -16.79 -3.14
CA THR A 590 -0.41 -15.34 -2.93
C THR A 590 0.45 -15.05 -1.71
N VAL A 591 0.26 -15.78 -0.60
CA VAL A 591 1.14 -15.71 0.58
C VAL A 591 2.58 -16.08 0.20
N LEU A 592 2.76 -17.10 -0.63
CA LEU A 592 4.07 -17.50 -1.14
C LEU A 592 4.71 -16.39 -1.98
N SER A 593 3.95 -15.77 -2.90
CA SER A 593 4.41 -14.62 -3.69
C SER A 593 4.80 -13.43 -2.81
N PHE A 594 3.98 -13.12 -1.81
CA PHE A 594 4.22 -12.05 -0.85
C PHE A 594 5.51 -12.28 -0.05
N GLY A 595 5.68 -13.48 0.50
CA GLY A 595 6.91 -13.82 1.22
C GLY A 595 8.15 -13.75 0.34
N THR A 596 8.06 -14.17 -0.93
CA THR A 596 9.15 -13.97 -1.90
C THR A 596 9.41 -12.49 -2.16
N ALA A 597 8.37 -11.67 -2.32
CA ALA A 597 8.52 -10.23 -2.54
C ALA A 597 9.22 -9.55 -1.36
N LEU A 598 8.85 -9.91 -0.12
CA LEU A 598 9.55 -9.44 1.08
C LEU A 598 11.01 -9.89 1.13
N GLY A 599 11.30 -11.14 0.77
CA GLY A 599 12.68 -11.63 0.83
C GLY A 599 13.60 -11.03 -0.24
N VAL A 600 13.07 -10.77 -1.43
CA VAL A 600 13.80 -10.01 -2.45
C VAL A 600 13.95 -8.55 -2.00
N ALA A 601 12.91 -7.94 -1.44
CA ALA A 601 13.00 -6.59 -0.89
C ALA A 601 14.05 -6.48 0.22
N ALA A 602 14.12 -7.43 1.15
CA ALA A 602 15.14 -7.48 2.19
C ALA A 602 16.56 -7.49 1.61
N PHE A 603 16.80 -8.27 0.55
CA PHE A 603 18.09 -8.26 -0.13
C PHE A 603 18.42 -6.88 -0.71
N PHE A 604 17.49 -6.26 -1.44
CA PHE A 604 17.69 -4.95 -2.04
C PHE A 604 17.85 -3.85 -0.99
N PHE A 605 17.04 -3.84 0.05
CA PHE A 605 17.07 -2.82 1.10
C PHE A 605 18.39 -2.88 1.86
N ASN A 606 18.83 -4.08 2.27
CA ASN A 606 20.03 -4.24 3.08
C ASN A 606 21.33 -4.09 2.26
N HIS A 607 21.36 -4.59 1.01
CA HIS A 607 22.62 -4.73 0.24
C HIS A 607 22.74 -3.81 -0.98
N VAL A 608 21.64 -3.30 -1.53
CA VAL A 608 21.65 -2.50 -2.77
C VAL A 608 21.38 -1.04 -2.47
N PHE A 609 20.32 -0.75 -1.71
CA PHE A 609 19.95 0.61 -1.34
C PHE A 609 20.55 1.05 -0.01
N HIS A 610 21.07 0.12 0.79
CA HIS A 610 21.65 0.38 2.11
C HIS A 610 20.71 1.17 3.02
N PHE A 611 19.44 0.78 3.04
CA PHE A 611 18.47 1.36 3.95
C PHE A 611 18.79 0.97 5.41
N PRO A 612 18.57 1.89 6.37
CA PRO A 612 18.94 1.68 7.78
C PRO A 612 18.06 0.63 8.48
N GLY A 613 16.90 0.32 7.90
CA GLY A 613 15.96 -0.68 8.37
C GLY A 613 14.65 -0.59 7.60
N ALA A 614 13.61 -1.23 8.11
CA ALA A 614 12.25 -1.14 7.61
C ALA A 614 11.27 -0.81 8.73
N ASP A 615 10.29 0.01 8.41
CA ASP A 615 9.19 0.31 9.31
C ASP A 615 8.35 -0.96 9.56
N PRO A 616 7.94 -1.27 10.82
CA PRO A 616 7.18 -2.48 11.12
C PRO A 616 5.80 -2.57 10.43
N ALA A 617 5.24 -1.44 9.98
CA ALA A 617 4.01 -1.37 9.20
C ALA A 617 4.23 -1.72 7.71
N VAL A 618 5.45 -1.66 7.18
CA VAL A 618 5.73 -1.96 5.76
C VAL A 618 5.33 -3.38 5.36
N PRO A 619 5.61 -4.44 6.14
CA PRO A 619 5.08 -5.76 5.88
C PRO A 619 3.54 -5.82 5.85
N LEU A 620 2.86 -5.06 6.71
CA LEU A 620 1.39 -5.01 6.75
C LEU A 620 0.83 -4.38 5.48
N PHE A 621 1.32 -3.21 5.08
CA PHE A 621 0.88 -2.53 3.86
C PHE A 621 1.27 -3.29 2.59
N GLY A 622 2.51 -3.81 2.54
CA GLY A 622 2.96 -4.68 1.47
C GLY A 622 2.06 -5.90 1.32
N PHE A 623 1.65 -6.52 2.44
CA PHE A 623 0.72 -7.64 2.45
C PHE A 623 -0.64 -7.23 1.92
N ILE A 624 -1.23 -6.16 2.46
CA ILE A 624 -2.56 -5.70 2.07
C ILE A 624 -2.58 -5.34 0.59
N PHE A 625 -1.62 -4.58 0.07
CA PHE A 625 -1.63 -4.24 -1.35
C PHE A 625 -1.36 -5.43 -2.25
N LEU A 626 -0.41 -6.32 -1.91
CA LEU A 626 -0.12 -7.48 -2.75
C LEU A 626 -1.24 -8.51 -2.74
N VAL A 627 -1.88 -8.72 -1.60
CA VAL A 627 -2.91 -9.73 -1.44
C VAL A 627 -4.28 -9.16 -1.78
N ALA A 628 -4.71 -8.06 -1.14
CA ALA A 628 -6.04 -7.51 -1.39
C ALA A 628 -6.20 -7.01 -2.83
N LEU A 629 -5.20 -6.33 -3.41
CA LEU A 629 -5.24 -6.01 -4.85
C LEU A 629 -4.98 -7.27 -5.67
N GLY A 630 -3.87 -7.99 -5.48
CA GLY A 630 -3.49 -9.10 -6.37
C GLY A 630 -4.48 -10.29 -6.46
N ILE A 631 -5.43 -10.40 -5.52
CA ILE A 631 -6.50 -11.40 -5.60
C ILE A 631 -7.52 -11.12 -6.71
N ASP A 632 -7.70 -9.87 -7.13
CA ASP A 632 -8.64 -9.53 -8.20
C ASP A 632 -8.38 -10.33 -9.49
N TYR A 633 -7.13 -10.49 -9.84
CA TYR A 633 -6.70 -11.24 -11.00
C TYR A 633 -6.87 -12.75 -10.78
N ASN A 634 -6.78 -13.23 -9.53
CA ASN A 634 -6.99 -14.65 -9.19
C ASN A 634 -8.46 -14.98 -9.40
N ILE A 635 -9.33 -14.08 -8.96
CA ILE A 635 -10.77 -14.13 -9.22
C ILE A 635 -11.01 -14.06 -10.73
N PHE A 636 -10.40 -13.15 -11.47
CA PHE A 636 -10.62 -13.02 -12.91
C PHE A 636 -10.21 -14.27 -13.69
N LEU A 637 -9.00 -14.79 -13.44
CA LEU A 637 -8.52 -16.02 -14.04
C LEU A 637 -9.43 -17.19 -13.66
N MET A 638 -9.70 -17.40 -12.37
CA MET A 638 -10.42 -18.59 -11.91
C MET A 638 -11.91 -18.56 -12.24
N THR A 639 -12.52 -17.37 -12.31
CA THR A 639 -13.89 -17.21 -12.82
C THR A 639 -13.94 -17.58 -14.30
N ARG A 640 -12.97 -17.11 -15.10
CA ARG A 640 -12.91 -17.48 -16.52
C ARG A 640 -12.64 -18.96 -16.71
N VAL A 641 -11.73 -19.54 -15.94
CA VAL A 641 -11.44 -20.97 -15.92
C VAL A 641 -12.70 -21.76 -15.55
N ARG A 642 -13.51 -21.29 -14.59
CA ARG A 642 -14.78 -21.91 -14.22
C ARG A 642 -15.80 -21.88 -15.36
N GLU A 643 -15.96 -20.72 -16.01
CA GLU A 643 -16.85 -20.53 -17.16
C GLU A 643 -16.51 -21.49 -18.30
N GLU A 644 -15.22 -21.61 -18.63
CA GLU A 644 -14.74 -22.50 -19.69
C GLU A 644 -14.78 -23.96 -19.26
N SER A 645 -14.51 -24.27 -17.99
CA SER A 645 -14.59 -25.63 -17.43
C SER A 645 -16.00 -26.21 -17.47
N LEU A 646 -17.02 -25.36 -17.30
CA LEU A 646 -18.43 -25.77 -17.42
C LEU A 646 -18.80 -26.20 -18.85
N LYS A 647 -18.09 -25.70 -19.87
CA LYS A 647 -18.38 -25.98 -21.29
C LYS A 647 -17.45 -27.05 -21.88
N HIS A 648 -16.19 -27.06 -21.47
CA HIS A 648 -15.12 -27.82 -22.11
C HIS A 648 -14.44 -28.84 -21.18
N GLY A 649 -14.87 -28.93 -19.92
CA GLY A 649 -14.23 -29.75 -18.89
C GLY A 649 -13.02 -29.06 -18.25
N THR A 650 -12.60 -29.55 -17.07
CA THR A 650 -11.66 -28.82 -16.19
C THR A 650 -10.29 -28.55 -16.83
N HIS A 651 -9.64 -29.55 -17.42
CA HIS A 651 -8.30 -29.39 -17.99
C HIS A 651 -8.27 -28.39 -19.16
N ASP A 652 -9.20 -28.54 -20.11
CA ASP A 652 -9.29 -27.62 -21.24
C ASP A 652 -9.80 -26.24 -20.80
N GLY A 653 -10.69 -26.17 -19.82
CA GLY A 653 -11.14 -24.93 -19.21
C GLY A 653 -10.02 -24.10 -18.58
N ILE A 654 -9.07 -24.75 -17.90
CA ILE A 654 -7.87 -24.10 -17.31
C ILE A 654 -7.00 -23.47 -18.41
N ILE A 655 -6.69 -24.23 -19.45
CA ILE A 655 -5.85 -23.79 -20.57
C ILE A 655 -6.53 -22.66 -21.35
N ARG A 656 -7.82 -22.80 -21.68
CA ARG A 656 -8.59 -21.76 -22.38
C ARG A 656 -8.69 -20.49 -21.55
N GLY A 657 -8.95 -20.62 -20.25
CA GLY A 657 -8.97 -19.50 -19.32
C GLY A 657 -7.65 -18.72 -19.35
N LEU A 658 -6.52 -19.41 -19.18
CA LEU A 658 -5.19 -18.81 -19.22
C LEU A 658 -4.90 -18.07 -20.55
N VAL A 659 -5.22 -18.67 -21.69
CA VAL A 659 -4.92 -18.06 -23.00
C VAL A 659 -5.78 -16.81 -23.26
N ILE A 660 -7.04 -16.82 -22.81
CA ILE A 660 -7.97 -15.70 -23.01
C ILE A 660 -7.62 -14.52 -22.11
N THR A 661 -7.27 -14.79 -20.84
CA THR A 661 -7.06 -13.72 -19.85
C THR A 661 -5.62 -13.25 -19.76
N GLY A 662 -4.64 -14.07 -20.14
CA GLY A 662 -3.21 -13.81 -19.91
C GLY A 662 -2.75 -12.43 -20.38
N GLY A 663 -3.11 -12.04 -21.61
CA GLY A 663 -2.72 -10.73 -22.16
C GLY A 663 -3.25 -9.54 -21.36
N VAL A 664 -4.52 -9.60 -20.94
CA VAL A 664 -5.18 -8.53 -20.17
C VAL A 664 -4.55 -8.44 -18.78
N ILE A 665 -4.37 -9.59 -18.13
CA ILE A 665 -3.81 -9.63 -16.78
C ILE A 665 -2.36 -9.13 -16.77
N THR A 666 -1.54 -9.52 -17.75
CA THR A 666 -0.16 -8.99 -17.81
C THR A 666 -0.11 -7.48 -18.03
N SER A 667 -1.03 -6.93 -18.82
CA SER A 667 -1.08 -5.48 -19.00
C SER A 667 -1.55 -4.76 -17.74
N ALA A 668 -2.53 -5.31 -17.03
CA ALA A 668 -3.03 -4.78 -15.78
C ALA A 668 -1.95 -4.80 -14.69
N GLY A 669 -1.29 -5.94 -14.49
CA GLY A 669 -0.21 -6.08 -13.52
C GLY A 669 0.98 -5.15 -13.81
N LEU A 670 1.35 -4.97 -15.09
CA LEU A 670 2.42 -4.03 -15.45
C LEU A 670 2.04 -2.57 -15.17
N VAL A 671 0.80 -2.19 -15.45
CA VAL A 671 0.26 -0.87 -15.13
C VAL A 671 0.25 -0.64 -13.62
N LEU A 672 -0.28 -1.59 -12.85
CA LEU A 672 -0.36 -1.50 -11.39
C LEU A 672 1.03 -1.39 -10.76
N ALA A 673 1.97 -2.23 -11.20
CA ALA A 673 3.35 -2.16 -10.75
C ALA A 673 3.99 -0.79 -11.04
N ALA A 674 3.79 -0.25 -12.24
CA ALA A 674 4.30 1.07 -12.61
C ALA A 674 3.68 2.21 -11.78
N THR A 675 2.38 2.13 -11.45
CA THR A 675 1.74 3.12 -10.58
C THR A 675 2.34 3.08 -9.17
N PHE A 676 2.55 1.90 -8.59
CA PHE A 676 3.18 1.77 -7.27
C PHE A 676 4.65 2.19 -7.27
N SER A 677 5.39 1.93 -8.36
CA SER A 677 6.77 2.42 -8.49
C SER A 677 6.88 3.95 -8.45
N ALA A 678 5.82 4.68 -8.82
CA ALA A 678 5.82 6.14 -8.75
C ALA A 678 5.94 6.67 -7.31
N LEU A 679 5.48 5.91 -6.30
CA LEU A 679 5.67 6.28 -4.88
C LEU A 679 7.15 6.41 -4.51
N GLY A 680 8.04 5.70 -5.21
CA GLY A 680 9.49 5.78 -4.97
C GLY A 680 10.15 7.08 -5.44
N VAL A 681 9.41 7.99 -6.08
CA VAL A 681 9.89 9.33 -6.43
C VAL A 681 9.91 10.24 -5.19
N ILE A 682 9.07 9.95 -4.20
CA ILE A 682 9.00 10.72 -2.96
C ILE A 682 10.15 10.26 -2.06
N PRO A 683 10.96 11.19 -1.51
CA PRO A 683 12.12 10.88 -0.68
C PRO A 683 11.72 10.47 0.75
N ILE A 684 10.75 9.56 0.88
CA ILE A 684 10.29 9.04 2.17
C ILE A 684 10.51 7.53 2.17
N LEU A 685 11.27 7.04 3.16
CA LEU A 685 11.70 5.65 3.26
C LEU A 685 10.51 4.70 3.18
N PHE A 686 9.46 4.96 3.96
CA PHE A 686 8.24 4.16 3.99
C PHE A 686 7.60 4.01 2.60
N LEU A 687 7.45 5.11 1.85
CA LEU A 687 6.85 5.09 0.51
C LEU A 687 7.75 4.39 -0.51
N ALA A 688 9.06 4.60 -0.45
CA ALA A 688 10.03 3.92 -1.31
C ALA A 688 10.02 2.40 -1.09
N GLN A 689 9.90 1.95 0.17
CA GLN A 689 9.84 0.53 0.51
C GLN A 689 8.55 -0.12 -0.02
N ILE A 690 7.40 0.53 0.18
CA ILE A 690 6.11 0.06 -0.38
C ILE A 690 6.14 0.07 -1.91
N ALA A 691 6.71 1.11 -2.53
CA ALA A 691 6.85 1.21 -3.98
C ALA A 691 7.56 -0.02 -4.54
N PHE A 692 8.69 -0.40 -3.93
CA PHE A 692 9.47 -1.55 -4.37
C PHE A 692 8.76 -2.88 -4.10
N ILE A 693 8.30 -3.12 -2.86
CA ILE A 693 7.67 -4.39 -2.47
C ILE A 693 6.43 -4.66 -3.33
N VAL A 694 5.55 -3.66 -3.46
CA VAL A 694 4.30 -3.84 -4.20
C VAL A 694 4.57 -3.95 -5.70
N ALA A 695 5.42 -3.11 -6.29
CA ALA A 695 5.71 -3.20 -7.71
C ALA A 695 6.36 -4.55 -8.07
N PHE A 696 7.38 -4.98 -7.32
CA PHE A 696 8.02 -6.27 -7.55
C PHE A 696 7.05 -7.44 -7.30
N GLY A 697 6.32 -7.42 -6.19
CA GLY A 697 5.39 -8.49 -5.85
C GLY A 697 4.24 -8.64 -6.85
N VAL A 698 3.70 -7.53 -7.38
CA VAL A 698 2.69 -7.56 -8.45
C VAL A 698 3.27 -8.16 -9.73
N LEU A 699 4.50 -7.80 -10.11
CA LEU A 699 5.16 -8.38 -11.29
C LEU A 699 5.44 -9.88 -11.10
N LEU A 700 5.95 -10.26 -9.93
CA LEU A 700 6.19 -11.66 -9.56
C LEU A 700 4.89 -12.47 -9.62
N ASP A 701 3.83 -11.97 -9.00
CA ASP A 701 2.53 -12.63 -9.02
C ASP A 701 2.00 -12.76 -10.46
N THR A 702 2.06 -11.69 -11.24
CA THR A 702 1.56 -11.64 -12.61
C THR A 702 2.29 -12.60 -13.55
N PHE A 703 3.62 -12.57 -13.56
CA PHE A 703 4.43 -13.31 -14.53
C PHE A 703 4.83 -14.71 -14.08
N VAL A 704 4.91 -14.96 -12.78
CA VAL A 704 5.37 -16.24 -12.23
C VAL A 704 4.20 -17.01 -11.64
N VAL A 705 3.53 -16.46 -10.63
CA VAL A 705 2.51 -17.20 -9.87
C VAL A 705 1.30 -17.49 -10.75
N ARG A 706 0.73 -16.45 -11.36
CA ARG A 706 -0.51 -16.53 -12.11
C ARG A 706 -0.37 -17.13 -13.49
N SER A 707 0.78 -16.91 -14.13
CA SER A 707 1.04 -17.42 -15.47
C SER A 707 1.56 -18.87 -15.46
N LEU A 708 2.24 -19.29 -14.39
CA LEU A 708 2.89 -20.60 -14.30
C LEU A 708 2.32 -21.45 -13.15
N LEU A 709 2.45 -20.99 -11.91
CA LEU A 709 2.18 -21.80 -10.71
C LEU A 709 0.70 -22.19 -10.60
N VAL A 710 -0.20 -21.21 -10.62
CA VAL A 710 -1.64 -21.41 -10.43
C VAL A 710 -2.24 -22.30 -11.54
N PRO A 711 -1.98 -22.05 -12.85
CA PRO A 711 -2.49 -22.93 -13.89
C PRO A 711 -1.90 -24.34 -13.83
N ALA A 712 -0.60 -24.49 -13.53
CA ALA A 712 0.05 -25.79 -13.47
C ALA A 712 -0.45 -26.64 -12.29
N LEU A 713 -0.59 -26.05 -11.10
CA LEU A 713 -1.21 -26.70 -9.93
C LEU A 713 -2.66 -27.09 -10.21
N SER A 714 -3.43 -26.15 -10.76
CA SER A 714 -4.84 -26.39 -11.08
C SER A 714 -5.02 -27.51 -12.11
N TYR A 715 -4.11 -27.56 -13.09
CA TYR A 715 -4.13 -28.59 -14.14
C TYR A 715 -3.77 -29.96 -13.58
N ASP A 716 -2.80 -30.08 -12.68
CA ASP A 716 -2.38 -31.35 -12.06
C ASP A 716 -3.46 -31.90 -11.11
N LEU A 717 -4.11 -31.03 -10.32
CA LEU A 717 -5.22 -31.40 -9.43
C LEU A 717 -6.51 -31.78 -10.18
N GLY A 718 -6.69 -31.25 -11.39
CA GLY A 718 -7.84 -31.52 -12.24
C GLY A 718 -9.17 -31.21 -11.53
N LYS A 719 -10.10 -32.17 -11.54
CA LYS A 719 -11.49 -31.97 -11.07
C LYS A 719 -11.60 -31.70 -9.56
N VAL A 720 -10.61 -32.14 -8.77
CA VAL A 720 -10.63 -32.03 -7.30
C VAL A 720 -10.61 -30.57 -6.85
N ILE A 721 -10.05 -29.67 -7.67
CA ILE A 721 -9.99 -28.23 -7.40
C ILE A 721 -11.37 -27.58 -7.17
N TRP A 722 -12.43 -28.19 -7.68
CA TRP A 722 -13.80 -27.70 -7.56
C TRP A 722 -14.57 -28.28 -6.36
N TRP A 723 -13.94 -29.10 -5.51
CA TRP A 723 -14.61 -29.70 -4.36
C TRP A 723 -15.10 -28.61 -3.38
N PRO A 724 -16.37 -28.68 -2.89
CA PRO A 724 -17.37 -29.76 -3.00
C PRO A 724 -18.44 -29.59 -4.11
N SER A 725 -18.25 -28.65 -5.04
CA SER A 725 -19.25 -28.29 -6.04
C SER A 725 -19.60 -29.42 -7.01
N LYS A 726 -20.70 -29.28 -7.77
CA LYS A 726 -21.12 -30.27 -8.79
C LYS A 726 -20.05 -30.51 -9.87
N LEU A 727 -19.15 -29.56 -10.09
CA LEU A 727 -18.02 -29.69 -11.03
C LEU A 727 -17.00 -30.76 -10.60
N SER A 728 -16.89 -31.07 -9.31
CA SER A 728 -16.02 -32.17 -8.84
C SER A 728 -16.61 -33.56 -9.07
N ARG A 729 -17.94 -33.64 -9.27
CA ARG A 729 -18.71 -34.89 -9.38
C ARG A 729 -19.08 -35.29 -10.81
N ALA A 730 -18.85 -34.43 -11.81
CA ALA A 730 -19.16 -34.75 -13.20
C ALA A 730 -18.23 -35.85 -13.76
N ALA A 731 -18.66 -37.10 -13.60
CA ALA A 731 -18.16 -38.31 -14.25
C ALA A 731 -18.53 -38.28 -15.75
N THR A 732 -17.54 -38.28 -16.66
CA THR A 732 -17.34 -39.41 -17.60
C THR A 732 -18.62 -39.97 -18.22
N HIS A 733 -19.20 -39.24 -19.17
CA HIS A 733 -20.03 -39.80 -20.25
C HIS A 733 -19.62 -39.15 -21.57
N ALA A 734 -18.42 -39.46 -22.07
CA ALA A 734 -17.99 -39.17 -23.44
C ALA A 734 -16.70 -39.94 -23.79
N SER A 735 -16.71 -41.26 -23.61
CA SER A 735 -15.75 -42.15 -24.27
C SER A 735 -16.39 -43.54 -24.40
N GLY A 736 -17.45 -43.58 -25.20
CA GLY A 736 -18.12 -44.78 -25.67
C GLY A 736 -18.67 -44.47 -27.05
N HIS A 737 -17.78 -44.13 -27.99
CA HIS A 737 -18.13 -44.29 -29.40
C HIS A 737 -18.15 -45.80 -29.64
N GLY A 738 -19.36 -46.29 -29.91
CA GLY A 738 -19.62 -47.69 -30.16
C GLY A 738 -18.84 -48.17 -31.37
N ASP A 739 -18.08 -49.25 -31.15
CA ASP A 739 -17.80 -50.20 -32.20
C ASP A 739 -19.03 -51.11 -32.28
N GLY A 740 -20.03 -50.65 -33.03
CA GLY A 740 -21.14 -51.48 -33.47
C GLY A 740 -20.69 -52.23 -34.70
N GLY A 741 -19.98 -53.34 -34.49
CA GLY A 741 -19.70 -54.32 -35.54
C GLY A 741 -21.03 -54.80 -36.12
N ALA A 742 -21.13 -54.69 -37.44
CA ALA A 742 -22.27 -55.16 -38.21
C ALA A 742 -22.30 -56.69 -38.21
N ASP A 743 -23.18 -57.28 -37.41
CA ASP A 743 -23.64 -58.65 -37.63
C ASP A 743 -24.96 -58.57 -38.42
N GLY A 744 -24.90 -59.16 -39.61
CA GLY A 744 -25.95 -59.16 -40.61
C GLY A 744 -27.05 -60.17 -40.31
N GLU A 745 -28.28 -59.73 -40.52
CA GLU A 745 -29.45 -60.58 -40.67
C GLU A 745 -30.02 -60.31 -42.07
N ALA A 746 -29.68 -61.20 -43.01
CA ALA A 746 -30.34 -61.30 -44.31
C ALA A 746 -30.72 -62.76 -44.52
N ASP A 747 -32.03 -62.97 -44.50
CA ASP A 747 -32.71 -64.23 -44.70
C ASP A 747 -32.74 -64.62 -46.20
N GLY A 748 -32.56 -65.91 -46.47
CA GLY A 748 -33.11 -66.63 -47.63
C GLY A 748 -32.44 -66.50 -49.02
N ALA A 749 -31.67 -67.53 -49.41
CA ALA A 749 -32.03 -68.49 -50.49
C ALA A 749 -30.80 -69.06 -51.26
N GLY A 750 -30.69 -70.39 -51.27
CA GLY A 750 -30.31 -71.14 -52.48
C GLY A 750 -28.87 -71.66 -52.64
N ALA A 751 -28.70 -72.95 -52.31
CA ALA A 751 -27.88 -73.95 -53.01
C ALA A 751 -26.35 -73.80 -53.09
N GLY A 752 -25.62 -74.77 -52.53
CA GLY A 752 -24.20 -74.99 -52.81
C GLY A 752 -23.60 -76.10 -51.96
N ASP A 753 -23.53 -77.30 -52.55
CA ASP A 753 -23.01 -78.56 -52.02
C ASP A 753 -21.46 -78.64 -52.11
N GLY A 754 -20.83 -79.49 -51.29
CA GLY A 754 -19.42 -79.94 -51.42
C GLY A 754 -18.39 -79.22 -50.52
N ALA A 755 -17.90 -79.80 -49.41
CA ALA A 755 -16.98 -80.95 -49.25
C ALA A 755 -15.47 -80.59 -49.21
N HIS A 756 -14.87 -80.85 -48.05
CA HIS A 756 -13.55 -81.43 -47.77
C HIS A 756 -12.21 -80.74 -48.12
N GLY A 757 -11.29 -80.82 -47.14
CA GLY A 757 -9.83 -80.78 -47.26
C GLY A 757 -9.22 -79.63 -46.45
N GLY A 758 -8.60 -79.81 -45.28
CA GLY A 758 -7.41 -80.63 -45.00
C GLY A 758 -6.19 -79.68 -44.94
N GLN A 759 -5.71 -79.27 -43.76
CA GLN A 759 -4.69 -79.95 -42.91
C GLN A 759 -3.31 -79.27 -43.07
N LEU A 760 -2.50 -79.31 -41.99
CA LEU A 760 -1.06 -79.03 -41.88
C LEU A 760 -0.66 -77.54 -41.71
N ASP A 761 0.32 -77.16 -40.89
CA ASP A 761 1.00 -77.82 -39.78
C ASP A 761 1.73 -76.74 -38.95
N THR A 762 2.09 -77.14 -37.74
CA THR A 762 2.93 -76.48 -36.74
C THR A 762 4.26 -75.90 -37.26
N LEU A 763 4.76 -74.81 -36.64
CA LEU A 763 6.02 -74.82 -35.86
C LEU A 763 6.35 -73.47 -35.20
N SER A 764 6.67 -73.59 -33.92
CA SER A 764 7.30 -72.62 -33.04
C SER A 764 8.76 -72.31 -33.41
N ALA A 765 9.23 -71.10 -33.06
CA ALA A 765 10.35 -70.84 -32.13
C ALA A 765 11.29 -69.70 -32.56
N HIS A 766 11.38 -68.71 -31.66
CA HIS A 766 12.56 -68.00 -31.14
C HIS A 766 13.63 -67.32 -32.02
N ARG A 767 14.00 -66.15 -31.48
CA ARG A 767 15.16 -65.23 -31.71
C ARG A 767 14.75 -64.04 -32.58
N SER A 768 14.93 -62.79 -32.18
CA SER A 768 15.81 -62.14 -31.18
C SER A 768 15.31 -60.73 -30.91
#